data_AF-A0A0D3FPN6-F1
#
_entry.id   AF-A0A0D3FPN6-F1
#
_cell.length_a   1.000
_cell.length_b   1.000
_cell.length_c   1.000
_cell.angle_alpha   90.00
_cell.angle_beta   90.00
_cell.angle_gamma   90.00
#
_symmetry.space_group_name_H-M   'P 1'
#
loop_
_entity.id
_entity.type
_entity.pdbx_description
1 polymer ?
#
loop_
_entity_poly.entity_id
_entity_poly.type
_entity_poly.pdbx_seq_one_letter_code
_entity_poly.pdbx_strand_id
1 'polypeptide(L)'
;MPPPFPTATAAASTTSHLALLLLLSSSSVFFLYKSLRLRRNNPPSPPPGQGPAPTPTLLYASATGTSKALAAGLSRRLAEAGVTAHPADAAAFDPDDLPSLPLLLLVLPTHDGGAPPPAAAFLARWLEESAADFRAGAALLSGLRFAVFGVGSRAYGETFNAAARSFSRWLRALGAAEVVAVGEGDVDGGDLEVVFEEWCGRVVRVVKGEEIGEGHNGESDGFDELEEEESDDDDDEEEVDGGEVDMEDIAGKAPAARRRNGKVEGALSNGGENGVRDMVTPIIRTSLEKQGYKIIGSHSGVKICRWTKSQLRGRGGCYKHSFYGIESHRCMEATPSLACANKCVFCWRHHTNPVGKSWKWKMDDPLDIVNAAIDQHTKMVKQMKGVPGVKPERLAEGLSPRHCALSLVGEPIMYPEINVLIDELHRRHISTFLVTNAQFPDKIKTLKPITQLYVSVDAATKESLKAVDRPLFSDFWERFLDSLKSLHDKDQRTVYRLTLVKGWNAEEIDGYAKLLSLGQPDFIEIKGVTYCGSSATSKLTMENVPWHSDVKDFSEALALKSGGVYEVACEHAHSCCVLLAKVDKFKINGKWHTWIDYDRFHELVTSGKPFRSQDYMALTPSWAVYGAEEGGFDPDQSRYKKERRHGAAALKD
;
A
#
# COMPACT_ATOMS: atom_id res chain seq x y z
N MET A 1 -19.05 -13.43 -77.26
CA MET A 1 -20.26 -12.68 -76.86
C MET A 1 -21.25 -13.62 -76.19
N PRO A 2 -21.45 -13.50 -74.88
CA PRO A 2 -22.66 -13.97 -74.20
C PRO A 2 -23.46 -12.78 -73.59
N PRO A 3 -24.80 -12.88 -73.44
CA PRO A 3 -25.67 -11.81 -72.95
C PRO A 3 -26.06 -12.02 -71.44
N PRO A 4 -27.01 -11.27 -70.85
CA PRO A 4 -26.78 -10.06 -70.06
C PRO A 4 -27.06 -10.22 -68.54
N PHE A 5 -26.57 -9.28 -67.73
CA PHE A 5 -26.87 -9.14 -66.30
C PHE A 5 -28.30 -8.64 -66.03
N PRO A 6 -28.98 -9.09 -64.96
CA PRO A 6 -30.14 -8.40 -64.42
C PRO A 6 -29.77 -7.46 -63.26
N THR A 7 -30.42 -6.30 -63.29
CA THR A 7 -30.38 -5.16 -62.37
C THR A 7 -30.99 -5.46 -60.99
N ALA A 8 -30.34 -4.98 -59.93
CA ALA A 8 -30.88 -4.95 -58.57
C ALA A 8 -31.68 -3.66 -58.33
N THR A 9 -32.92 -3.79 -57.87
CA THR A 9 -33.76 -2.70 -57.33
C THR A 9 -33.60 -2.58 -55.83
N ALA A 10 -33.42 -1.35 -55.36
CA ALA A 10 -33.31 -0.95 -53.97
C ALA A 10 -34.67 -1.00 -53.23
N ALA A 11 -34.65 -1.46 -51.98
CA ALA A 11 -35.58 -1.03 -50.93
C ALA A 11 -34.95 -1.31 -49.56
N ALA A 12 -34.36 -0.28 -48.96
CA ALA A 12 -33.99 -0.26 -47.55
C ALA A 12 -34.38 1.10 -46.95
N SER A 13 -35.00 1.04 -45.77
CA SER A 13 -35.01 2.07 -44.71
C SER A 13 -36.41 2.43 -44.20
N THR A 14 -36.87 1.68 -43.21
CA THR A 14 -37.91 2.14 -42.25
C THR A 14 -37.75 1.50 -40.86
N THR A 15 -37.08 0.35 -40.74
CA THR A 15 -36.88 -0.35 -39.46
C THR A 15 -35.75 0.21 -38.58
N SER A 16 -34.77 0.92 -39.13
CA SER A 16 -33.63 1.44 -38.36
C SER A 16 -33.94 2.72 -37.57
N HIS A 17 -34.95 3.49 -37.97
CA HIS A 17 -35.30 4.74 -37.29
C HIS A 17 -36.14 4.54 -36.01
N LEU A 18 -36.95 3.48 -35.94
CA LEU A 18 -37.77 3.19 -34.75
C LEU A 18 -36.93 2.69 -33.56
N ALA A 19 -35.87 1.92 -33.82
CA ALA A 19 -34.99 1.41 -32.78
C ALA A 19 -34.15 2.52 -32.10
N LEU A 20 -33.77 3.55 -32.86
CA LEU A 20 -32.99 4.68 -32.35
C LEU A 20 -33.83 5.61 -31.46
N LEU A 21 -35.12 5.79 -31.78
CA LEU A 21 -36.05 6.60 -30.98
C LEU A 21 -36.40 5.95 -29.64
N LEU A 22 -36.47 4.62 -29.57
CA LEU A 22 -36.71 3.90 -28.31
C LEU A 22 -35.50 3.94 -27.37
N LEU A 23 -34.27 3.85 -27.90
CA LEU A 23 -33.03 3.96 -27.13
C LEU A 23 -32.78 5.37 -26.57
N LEU A 24 -33.20 6.42 -27.30
CA LEU A 24 -33.08 7.80 -26.82
C LEU A 24 -34.07 8.11 -25.68
N SER A 25 -35.24 7.47 -25.65
CA SER A 25 -36.25 7.69 -24.62
C SER A 25 -35.87 7.12 -23.25
N SER A 26 -35.20 5.97 -23.19
CA SER A 26 -34.83 5.30 -21.94
C SER A 26 -33.65 5.98 -21.23
N SER A 27 -32.68 6.51 -21.99
CA SER A 27 -31.58 7.31 -21.44
C SER A 27 -32.09 8.63 -20.83
N SER A 28 -32.99 9.34 -21.51
CA SER A 28 -33.55 10.60 -21.00
C SER A 28 -34.36 10.40 -19.71
N VAL A 29 -35.12 9.30 -19.60
CA VAL A 29 -35.87 8.95 -18.38
C VAL A 29 -34.92 8.58 -17.23
N PHE A 30 -33.82 7.87 -17.51
CA PHE A 30 -32.80 7.54 -16.51
C PHE A 30 -32.08 8.78 -15.96
N PHE A 31 -31.73 9.74 -16.82
CA PHE A 31 -31.11 11.00 -16.39
C PHE A 31 -32.06 11.90 -15.61
N LEU A 32 -33.35 11.94 -15.98
CA LEU A 32 -34.37 12.67 -15.21
C LEU A 32 -34.57 12.04 -13.81
N TYR A 33 -34.63 10.71 -13.73
CA TYR A 33 -34.75 9.98 -12.47
C TYR A 33 -33.52 10.19 -11.56
N LYS A 34 -32.30 10.16 -12.12
CA LYS A 34 -31.05 10.45 -11.40
C LYS A 34 -31.02 11.90 -10.88
N SER A 35 -31.45 12.86 -11.69
CA SER A 35 -31.53 14.29 -11.32
C SER A 35 -32.54 14.55 -10.19
N LEU A 36 -33.74 13.97 -10.29
CA LEU A 36 -34.79 14.12 -9.27
C LEU A 36 -34.43 13.43 -7.95
N ARG A 37 -33.72 12.29 -8.00
CA ARG A 37 -33.24 11.58 -6.80
C ARG A 37 -32.10 12.32 -6.09
N LEU A 38 -31.21 12.97 -6.85
CA LEU A 38 -30.14 13.82 -6.30
C LEU A 38 -30.69 15.10 -5.65
N ARG A 39 -31.78 15.67 -6.19
CA ARG A 39 -32.45 16.84 -5.58
C ARG A 39 -33.26 16.53 -4.33
N ARG A 40 -33.73 15.29 -4.14
CA ARG A 40 -34.54 14.91 -2.96
C ARG A 40 -33.72 14.58 -1.72
N ASN A 41 -32.41 14.35 -1.85
CA ASN A 41 -31.51 13.94 -0.76
C ASN A 41 -30.52 15.02 -0.30
N ASN A 42 -30.52 16.21 -0.89
CA ASN A 42 -29.69 17.32 -0.42
C ASN A 42 -30.57 18.40 0.23
N PRO A 43 -30.41 18.70 1.53
CA PRO A 43 -30.98 19.93 2.09
C PRO A 43 -30.35 21.16 1.40
N PRO A 44 -31.06 22.29 1.33
CA PRO A 44 -30.51 23.50 0.73
C PRO A 44 -29.28 23.95 1.53
N SER A 45 -28.16 24.14 0.82
CA SER A 45 -26.94 24.73 1.36
C SER A 45 -27.19 26.19 1.78
N PRO A 46 -26.66 26.64 2.92
CA PRO A 46 -26.76 28.03 3.34
C PRO A 46 -26.00 28.96 2.37
N PRO A 47 -26.36 30.26 2.30
CA PRO A 47 -25.72 31.22 1.40
C PRO A 47 -24.22 31.38 1.74
N PRO A 48 -23.37 31.73 0.74
CA PRO A 48 -21.94 31.85 0.95
C PRO A 48 -21.64 33.15 1.70
N GLY A 49 -21.21 32.99 2.95
CA GLY A 49 -20.77 34.10 3.80
C GLY A 49 -20.93 33.73 5.27
N GLN A 50 -19.81 33.49 5.96
CA GLN A 50 -19.66 33.10 7.37
C GLN A 50 -19.71 31.59 7.65
N GLY A 51 -18.67 30.87 7.21
CA GLY A 51 -18.24 29.66 7.91
C GLY A 51 -17.61 30.01 9.26
N PRO A 52 -17.66 29.14 10.28
CA PRO A 52 -17.00 29.39 11.56
C PRO A 52 -15.50 29.60 11.34
N ALA A 53 -14.90 30.57 12.03
CA ALA A 53 -13.47 30.85 11.96
C ALA A 53 -12.67 29.56 12.28
N PRO A 54 -11.54 29.32 11.60
CA PRO A 54 -10.74 28.11 11.81
C PRO A 54 -10.27 28.02 13.26
N THR A 55 -10.73 26.99 13.98
CA THR A 55 -10.37 26.73 15.38
C THR A 55 -8.90 26.30 15.47
N PRO A 56 -8.06 26.98 16.27
CA PRO A 56 -6.67 26.57 16.47
C PRO A 56 -6.58 25.31 17.34
N THR A 57 -5.65 24.43 17.01
CA THR A 57 -5.29 23.27 17.83
C THR A 57 -4.15 23.65 18.76
N LEU A 58 -4.36 23.51 20.07
CA LEU A 58 -3.37 23.84 21.11
C LEU A 58 -2.85 22.56 21.76
N LEU A 59 -1.57 22.26 21.53
CA LEU A 59 -0.89 21.09 22.10
C LEU A 59 0.14 21.52 23.14
N TYR A 60 0.28 20.72 24.19
CA TYR A 60 1.37 20.84 25.15
C TYR A 60 2.03 19.48 25.39
N ALA A 61 3.30 19.49 25.76
CA ALA A 61 3.94 18.35 26.41
C ALA A 61 4.47 18.81 27.76
N SER A 62 4.44 17.98 28.81
CA SER A 62 4.89 18.44 30.12
C SER A 62 5.42 17.29 30.98
N ALA A 63 6.56 17.52 31.63
CA ALA A 63 7.12 16.60 32.63
C ALA A 63 6.74 17.01 34.06
N THR A 64 6.83 18.31 34.37
CA THR A 64 6.61 18.89 35.71
C THR A 64 5.33 19.72 35.82
N GLY A 65 4.55 19.84 34.74
CA GLY A 65 3.28 20.57 34.71
C GLY A 65 3.38 22.03 34.23
N THR A 66 4.58 22.62 34.12
CA THR A 66 4.77 24.02 33.71
C THR A 66 4.16 24.33 32.35
N SER A 67 4.54 23.58 31.31
CA SER A 67 4.00 23.75 29.95
C SER A 67 2.49 23.54 29.87
N LYS A 68 1.92 22.67 30.72
CA LYS A 68 0.47 22.47 30.81
C LYS A 68 -0.22 23.70 31.41
N ALA A 69 0.34 24.30 32.45
CA ALA A 69 -0.17 25.52 33.05
C ALA A 69 -0.10 26.71 32.08
N LEU A 70 1.01 26.85 31.35
CA LEU A 70 1.17 27.86 30.31
C LEU A 70 0.16 27.67 29.17
N ALA A 71 -0.03 26.44 28.67
CA ALA A 71 -1.04 26.16 27.65
C ALA A 71 -2.48 26.48 28.13
N ALA A 72 -2.80 26.21 29.40
CA ALA A 72 -4.08 26.64 29.98
C ALA A 72 -4.20 28.18 30.05
N GLY A 73 -3.10 28.89 30.33
CA GLY A 73 -3.03 30.35 30.27
C GLY A 73 -3.32 30.89 28.87
N LEU A 74 -2.68 30.33 27.84
CA LEU A 74 -2.91 30.68 26.44
C LEU A 74 -4.36 30.40 26.01
N SER A 75 -4.94 29.27 26.42
CA SER A 75 -6.36 28.97 26.13
C SER A 75 -7.29 30.06 26.68
N ARG A 76 -7.05 30.54 27.91
CA ARG A 76 -7.84 31.63 28.51
C ARG A 76 -7.67 32.95 27.74
N ARG A 77 -6.45 33.29 27.33
CA ARG A 77 -6.17 34.48 26.49
C ARG A 77 -6.86 34.42 25.14
N LEU A 78 -6.85 33.25 24.48
CA LEU A 78 -7.57 33.03 23.24
C LEU A 78 -9.09 33.17 23.45
N ALA A 79 -9.62 32.66 24.56
CA ALA A 79 -11.04 32.80 24.90
C ALA A 79 -11.45 34.27 25.13
N GLU A 80 -10.61 35.06 25.83
CA GLU A 80 -10.80 36.52 25.98
C GLU A 80 -10.80 37.25 24.62
N ALA A 81 -10.07 36.71 23.65
CA ALA A 81 -10.04 37.19 22.27
C ALA A 81 -11.17 36.66 21.38
N GLY A 82 -12.10 35.85 21.91
CA GLY A 82 -13.23 35.29 21.17
C GLY A 82 -12.90 34.01 20.39
N VAL A 83 -11.76 33.36 20.66
CA VAL A 83 -11.33 32.12 19.99
C VAL A 83 -11.21 30.97 20.98
N THR A 84 -11.95 29.90 20.74
CA THR A 84 -11.91 28.72 21.59
C THR A 84 -10.77 27.80 21.17
N ALA A 85 -9.87 27.48 22.09
CA ALA A 85 -8.82 26.49 21.91
C ALA A 85 -8.70 25.67 23.20
N HIS A 86 -8.76 24.35 23.09
CA HIS A 86 -8.63 23.45 24.24
C HIS A 86 -7.22 22.85 24.26
N PRO A 87 -6.45 23.04 25.35
CA PRO A 87 -5.15 22.41 25.49
C PRO A 87 -5.27 20.88 25.52
N ALA A 88 -4.56 20.20 24.64
CA ALA A 88 -4.45 18.74 24.62
C ALA A 88 -2.99 18.30 24.80
N ASP A 89 -2.81 17.12 25.39
CA ASP A 89 -1.48 16.53 25.54
C ASP A 89 -0.97 16.01 24.19
N ALA A 90 0.26 16.34 23.83
CA ALA A 90 0.91 15.89 22.60
C ALA A 90 1.00 14.35 22.52
N ALA A 91 0.99 13.64 23.65
CA ALA A 91 0.99 12.18 23.68
C ALA A 91 -0.29 11.55 23.11
N ALA A 92 -1.40 12.30 23.15
CA ALA A 92 -2.70 11.86 22.65
C ALA A 92 -2.99 12.35 21.23
N PHE A 93 -2.07 13.11 20.62
CA PHE A 93 -2.24 13.69 19.30
C PHE A 93 -1.67 12.77 18.21
N ASP A 94 -2.44 12.53 17.15
CA ASP A 94 -2.00 11.77 15.97
C ASP A 94 -1.35 12.73 14.95
N PRO A 95 -0.03 12.62 14.67
CA PRO A 95 0.66 13.49 13.72
C PRO A 95 0.06 13.45 12.30
N ASP A 96 -0.64 12.38 11.93
CA ASP A 96 -1.31 12.29 10.62
C ASP A 96 -2.46 13.31 10.46
N ASP A 97 -2.93 13.92 11.55
CA ASP A 97 -3.93 14.99 11.52
C ASP A 97 -3.34 16.36 11.16
N LEU A 98 -2.01 16.56 11.27
CA LEU A 98 -1.33 17.84 11.02
C LEU A 98 -1.71 18.51 9.67
N PRO A 99 -1.82 17.78 8.53
CA PRO A 99 -2.18 18.40 7.25
C PRO A 99 -3.61 18.94 7.19
N SER A 100 -4.48 18.54 8.12
CA SER A 100 -5.87 19.00 8.21
C SER A 100 -6.05 20.22 9.12
N LEU A 101 -5.02 20.58 9.89
CA LEU A 101 -5.09 21.66 10.87
C LEU A 101 -4.88 23.02 10.18
N PRO A 102 -5.69 24.04 10.50
CA PRO A 102 -5.51 25.39 9.98
C PRO A 102 -4.50 26.23 10.77
N LEU A 103 -4.32 25.91 12.06
CA LEU A 103 -3.37 26.58 12.96
C LEU A 103 -3.00 25.64 14.12
N LEU A 104 -1.70 25.44 14.34
CA LEU A 104 -1.13 24.66 15.43
C LEU A 104 -0.36 25.56 16.41
N LEU A 105 -0.72 25.50 17.69
CA LEU A 105 -0.01 26.18 18.77
C LEU A 105 0.62 25.13 19.68
N LEU A 106 1.93 25.23 19.92
CA LEU A 106 2.69 24.23 20.67
C LEU A 106 3.38 24.87 21.89
N VAL A 107 3.25 24.25 23.06
CA VAL A 107 4.02 24.60 24.27
C VAL A 107 4.83 23.38 24.72
N LEU A 108 6.15 23.42 24.54
CA LEU A 108 7.02 22.25 24.63
C LEU A 108 8.23 22.51 25.53
N PRO A 109 8.53 21.66 26.51
CA PRO A 109 9.75 21.76 27.28
C PRO A 109 10.90 21.07 26.55
N THR A 110 12.11 21.47 26.90
CA THR A 110 13.32 20.74 26.51
C THR A 110 13.78 19.87 27.67
N HIS A 111 14.08 18.61 27.38
CA HIS A 111 14.59 17.59 28.31
C HIS A 111 16.05 17.25 27.96
N ASP A 112 16.59 16.22 28.63
CA ASP A 112 17.98 15.78 28.49
C ASP A 112 18.48 15.71 27.04
N GLY A 113 19.66 16.30 26.79
CA GLY A 113 20.32 16.29 25.49
C GLY A 113 19.63 17.14 24.41
N GLY A 114 18.72 18.05 24.78
CA GLY A 114 18.00 18.90 23.82
C GLY A 114 16.76 18.24 23.21
N ALA A 115 16.41 17.04 23.65
CA ALA A 115 15.24 16.30 23.19
C ALA A 115 13.93 16.80 23.84
N PRO A 116 12.76 16.60 23.22
CA PRO A 116 11.47 16.82 23.88
C PRO A 116 11.20 15.75 24.96
N PRO A 117 10.25 15.98 25.89
CA PRO A 117 9.86 14.96 26.87
C PRO A 117 9.21 13.73 26.19
N PRO A 118 9.14 12.57 26.88
CA PRO A 118 8.55 11.34 26.33
C PRO A 118 7.14 11.52 25.73
N ALA A 119 6.33 12.40 26.32
CA ALA A 119 4.98 12.74 25.84
C ALA A 119 4.98 13.32 24.40
N ALA A 120 6.05 13.99 23.97
CA ALA A 120 6.19 14.54 22.62
C ALA A 120 7.15 13.74 21.72
N ALA A 121 7.75 12.66 22.22
CA ALA A 121 8.77 11.90 21.48
C ALA A 121 8.25 11.29 20.18
N PHE A 122 6.99 10.82 20.17
CA PHE A 122 6.38 10.26 18.96
C PHE A 122 6.16 11.33 17.89
N LEU A 123 5.56 12.47 18.26
CA LEU A 123 5.35 13.61 17.36
C LEU A 123 6.67 14.16 16.83
N ALA A 124 7.71 14.24 17.67
CA ALA A 124 9.04 14.69 17.29
C ALA A 124 9.68 13.77 16.24
N ARG A 125 9.68 12.45 16.48
CA ARG A 125 10.20 11.48 15.51
C ARG A 125 9.47 11.53 14.18
N TRP A 126 8.13 11.63 14.22
CA TRP A 126 7.34 11.74 13.00
C TRP A 126 7.73 12.99 12.19
N LEU A 127 7.89 14.15 12.84
CA LEU A 127 8.29 15.40 12.19
C LEU A 127 9.72 15.34 11.64
N GLU A 128 10.65 14.79 12.41
CA GLU A 128 12.05 14.60 12.01
C GLU A 128 12.18 13.67 10.81
N GLU A 129 11.59 12.47 10.89
CA GLU A 129 11.60 11.48 9.81
C GLU A 129 10.91 12.03 8.55
N SER A 130 9.79 12.75 8.72
CA SER A 130 9.08 13.37 7.59
C SER A 130 9.90 14.49 6.97
N ALA A 131 10.56 15.35 7.76
CA ALA A 131 11.37 16.44 7.24
C ALA A 131 12.63 15.94 6.50
N ALA A 132 13.18 14.79 6.91
CA ALA A 132 14.32 14.15 6.27
C ALA A 132 13.93 13.27 5.05
N ASP A 133 12.65 12.93 4.89
CA ASP A 133 12.17 12.11 3.78
C ASP A 133 12.00 12.95 2.51
N PHE A 134 12.89 12.78 1.53
CA PHE A 134 12.82 13.47 0.23
C PHE A 134 11.49 13.31 -0.54
N ARG A 135 10.60 12.41 -0.10
CA ARG A 135 9.28 12.14 -0.69
C ARG A 135 8.15 12.82 0.06
N ALA A 136 8.34 13.13 1.34
CA ALA A 136 7.51 14.10 2.04
C ALA A 136 7.88 15.46 1.46
N GLY A 137 7.22 15.84 0.37
CA GLY A 137 7.51 17.10 -0.30
C GLY A 137 7.36 18.26 0.68
N ALA A 138 8.13 19.34 0.46
CA ALA A 138 8.09 20.58 1.23
C ALA A 138 6.72 21.32 1.21
N ALA A 139 5.65 20.64 0.77
CA ALA A 139 4.28 21.09 0.78
C ALA A 139 3.35 20.22 1.65
N LEU A 140 3.87 19.19 2.35
CA LEU A 140 3.07 18.27 3.19
C LEU A 140 2.19 19.03 4.18
N LEU A 141 2.73 20.11 4.76
CA LEU A 141 2.08 20.97 5.74
C LEU A 141 1.84 22.39 5.19
N SER A 142 1.78 22.57 3.87
CA SER A 142 1.59 23.90 3.24
C SER A 142 0.30 24.64 3.64
N GLY A 143 -0.72 23.91 4.08
CA GLY A 143 -1.96 24.49 4.62
C GLY A 143 -1.91 24.81 6.13
N LEU A 144 -0.85 24.39 6.83
CA LEU A 144 -0.70 24.53 8.26
C LEU A 144 0.06 25.81 8.60
N ARG A 145 -0.53 26.63 9.46
CA ARG A 145 0.17 27.71 10.16
C ARG A 145 0.56 27.25 11.56
N PHE A 146 1.67 27.71 12.10
CA PHE A 146 2.07 27.27 13.44
C PHE A 146 2.83 28.33 14.27
N ALA A 147 2.80 28.16 15.59
CA ALA A 147 3.65 28.88 16.54
C ALA A 147 4.10 27.94 17.66
N VAL A 148 5.37 28.05 18.08
CA VAL A 148 5.96 27.20 19.13
C VAL A 148 6.49 28.07 20.26
N PHE A 149 6.17 27.70 21.50
CA PHE A 149 6.78 28.24 22.71
C PHE A 149 7.57 27.14 23.42
N GLY A 150 8.85 27.39 23.62
CA GLY A 150 9.78 26.55 24.36
C GLY A 150 9.80 26.88 25.85
N VAL A 151 9.82 25.85 26.68
CA VAL A 151 10.05 25.94 28.12
C VAL A 151 11.39 25.28 28.42
N GLY A 152 12.45 26.07 28.52
CA GLY A 152 13.82 25.60 28.72
C GLY A 152 14.41 26.14 30.02
N SER A 153 15.65 25.73 30.31
CA SER A 153 16.47 26.32 31.37
C SER A 153 17.83 26.69 30.79
N ARG A 154 18.31 27.91 31.04
CA ARG A 154 19.64 28.35 30.58
C ARG A 154 20.78 27.54 31.21
N ALA A 155 20.52 26.82 32.31
CA ALA A 155 21.49 25.90 32.92
C ALA A 155 21.92 24.77 31.97
N TYR A 156 21.11 24.47 30.95
CA TYR A 156 21.41 23.46 29.93
C TYR A 156 22.24 23.97 28.74
N GLY A 157 22.77 25.21 28.83
CA GLY A 157 23.71 25.77 27.86
C GLY A 157 23.18 25.75 26.43
N GLU A 158 23.93 25.14 25.50
CA GLU A 158 23.59 25.05 24.07
C GLU A 158 22.25 24.36 23.79
N THR A 159 21.78 23.53 24.72
CA THR A 159 20.50 22.80 24.59
C THR A 159 19.30 23.58 25.14
N PHE A 160 19.48 24.80 25.66
CA PHE A 160 18.39 25.69 26.08
C PHE A 160 17.36 25.82 24.96
N ASN A 161 16.10 25.41 25.18
CA ASN A 161 15.00 25.47 24.19
C ASN A 161 15.23 24.73 22.85
N ALA A 162 16.20 23.80 22.78
CA ALA A 162 16.54 23.09 21.55
C ALA A 162 15.38 22.26 20.95
N ALA A 163 14.48 21.74 21.79
CA ALA A 163 13.32 20.98 21.32
C ALA A 163 12.36 21.88 20.51
N ALA A 164 12.06 23.09 21.02
CA ALA A 164 11.17 24.04 20.34
C ALA A 164 11.77 24.51 19.00
N ARG A 165 13.08 24.80 18.97
CA ARG A 165 13.79 25.14 17.73
C ARG A 165 13.73 24.00 16.71
N SER A 166 13.88 22.74 17.16
CA SER A 166 13.81 21.58 16.28
C SER A 166 12.43 21.37 15.69
N PHE A 167 11.36 21.47 16.48
CA PHE A 167 9.98 21.42 15.99
C PHE A 167 9.71 22.50 14.95
N SER A 168 10.11 23.74 15.23
CA SER A 168 9.93 24.84 14.29
C SER A 168 10.70 24.60 12.97
N ARG A 169 11.94 24.08 13.04
CA ARG A 169 12.72 23.71 11.85
C ARG A 169 12.03 22.63 11.00
N TRP A 170 11.57 21.55 11.62
CA TRP A 170 10.92 20.44 10.91
C TRP A 170 9.57 20.85 10.30
N LEU A 171 8.76 21.62 11.02
CA LEU A 171 7.49 22.14 10.51
C LEU A 171 7.70 23.05 9.28
N ARG A 172 8.70 23.94 9.32
CA ARG A 172 9.05 24.76 8.14
C ARG A 172 9.57 23.91 6.98
N ALA A 173 10.42 22.91 7.24
CA ALA A 173 10.92 22.00 6.21
C ALA A 173 9.80 21.23 5.49
N LEU A 174 8.70 20.95 6.20
CA LEU A 174 7.50 20.31 5.66
C LEU A 174 6.51 21.29 4.99
N GLY A 175 6.82 22.59 4.95
CA GLY A 175 6.03 23.62 4.28
C GLY A 175 5.07 24.41 5.17
N ALA A 176 5.06 24.17 6.48
CA ALA A 176 4.19 24.91 7.39
C ALA A 176 4.66 26.36 7.54
N ALA A 177 3.73 27.30 7.63
CA ALA A 177 4.01 28.72 7.79
C ALA A 177 4.10 29.08 9.28
N GLU A 178 5.28 29.50 9.74
CA GLU A 178 5.43 30.02 11.10
C GLU A 178 4.81 31.40 11.21
N VAL A 179 3.87 31.60 12.13
CA VAL A 179 3.14 32.87 12.29
C VAL A 179 3.67 33.75 13.42
N VAL A 180 4.40 33.15 14.37
CA VAL A 180 5.10 33.86 15.43
C VAL A 180 6.42 33.14 15.66
N ALA A 181 7.52 33.89 15.68
CA ALA A 181 8.85 33.33 15.99
C ALA A 181 8.82 32.54 17.30
N VAL A 182 9.67 31.51 17.37
CA VAL A 182 9.78 30.64 18.55
C VAL A 182 9.98 31.49 19.81
N GLY A 183 9.10 31.33 20.79
CA GLY A 183 9.30 31.91 22.12
C GLY A 183 10.20 31.01 22.95
N GLU A 184 11.18 31.58 23.65
CA GLU A 184 12.15 30.82 24.44
C GLU A 184 12.08 31.27 25.91
N GLY A 185 11.30 30.54 26.71
CA GLY A 185 11.19 30.81 28.14
C GLY A 185 12.30 30.13 28.95
N ASP A 186 12.76 30.80 30.01
CA ASP A 186 13.71 30.25 30.99
C ASP A 186 13.02 30.01 32.34
N VAL A 187 12.88 28.75 32.73
CA VAL A 187 12.24 28.37 34.00
C VAL A 187 13.06 28.77 35.24
N ASP A 188 14.36 28.97 35.08
CA ASP A 188 15.26 29.32 36.20
C ASP A 188 15.54 30.83 36.26
N GLY A 189 15.35 31.54 35.14
CA GLY A 189 15.66 32.96 34.98
C GLY A 189 14.62 33.93 35.56
N GLY A 190 13.43 33.43 35.91
CA GLY A 190 12.33 34.23 36.48
C GLY A 190 11.61 35.16 35.50
N ASP A 191 11.89 35.05 34.20
CA ASP A 191 11.29 35.82 33.12
C ASP A 191 10.30 35.00 32.26
N LEU A 192 10.13 33.71 32.55
CA LEU A 192 9.26 32.78 31.82
C LEU A 192 7.86 33.37 31.56
N GLU A 193 7.18 33.86 32.59
CA GLU A 193 5.84 34.41 32.48
C GLU A 193 5.81 35.68 31.64
N VAL A 194 6.84 36.53 31.73
CA VAL A 194 6.92 37.78 30.96
C VAL A 194 7.10 37.49 29.48
N VAL A 195 8.06 36.63 29.14
CA VAL A 195 8.34 36.20 27.76
C VAL A 195 7.13 35.45 27.18
N PHE A 196 6.46 34.63 27.98
CA PHE A 196 5.26 33.91 27.57
C PHE A 196 4.08 34.85 27.29
N GLU A 197 3.83 35.85 28.15
CA GLU A 197 2.75 36.82 27.94
C GLU A 197 3.00 37.67 26.69
N GLU A 198 4.23 38.09 26.43
CA GLU A 198 4.59 38.82 25.21
C GLU A 198 4.39 37.98 23.94
N TRP A 199 4.79 36.70 23.98
CA TRP A 199 4.54 35.74 22.91
C TRP A 199 3.04 35.48 22.71
N CYS A 200 2.26 35.32 23.80
CA CYS A 200 0.81 35.17 23.74
C CYS A 200 0.14 36.38 23.07
N GLY A 201 0.59 37.60 23.40
CA GLY A 201 0.11 38.82 22.77
C GLY A 201 0.27 38.80 21.25
N ARG A 202 1.42 38.35 20.74
CA ARG A 202 1.67 38.17 19.31
C ARG A 202 0.76 37.11 18.70
N VAL A 203 0.61 35.95 19.34
CA VAL A 203 -0.28 34.87 18.87
C VAL A 203 -1.74 35.35 18.77
N VAL A 204 -2.24 36.08 19.77
CA VAL A 204 -3.61 36.61 19.77
C VAL A 204 -3.84 37.59 18.62
N ARG A 205 -2.86 38.44 18.28
CA ARG A 205 -2.94 39.35 17.12
C ARG A 205 -3.06 38.60 15.79
N VAL A 206 -2.23 37.56 15.58
CA VAL A 206 -2.32 36.69 14.40
C VAL A 206 -3.70 36.05 14.29
N VAL A 207 -4.21 35.52 15.41
CA VAL A 207 -5.49 34.82 15.46
C VAL A 207 -6.66 35.77 15.14
N LYS A 208 -6.55 37.06 15.49
CA LYS A 208 -7.52 38.11 15.13
C LYS A 208 -7.40 38.62 13.68
N GLY A 209 -6.39 38.19 12.93
CA GLY A 209 -6.15 38.64 11.56
C GLY A 209 -5.47 40.01 11.47
N GLU A 210 -4.79 40.46 12.53
CA GLU A 210 -3.96 41.67 12.51
C GLU A 210 -2.59 41.33 11.90
N GLU A 211 -2.15 42.10 10.89
CA GLU A 211 -0.80 41.96 10.33
C GLU A 211 0.26 42.35 11.36
N ILE A 212 1.15 41.42 11.69
CA ILE A 212 2.33 41.70 12.50
C ILE A 212 3.41 42.26 11.56
N GLY A 213 3.63 43.57 11.62
CA GLY A 213 4.74 44.21 10.91
C GLY A 213 6.09 43.66 11.37
N GLU A 214 6.95 43.33 10.41
CA GLU A 214 8.33 42.91 10.64
C GLU A 214 9.11 44.00 11.41
N GLY A 215 9.81 43.57 12.46
CA GLY A 215 10.61 44.44 13.32
C GLY A 215 11.96 43.83 13.66
N HIS A 216 12.93 44.10 12.76
CA HIS A 216 14.38 44.22 12.95
C HIS A 216 15.32 42.98 13.06
N ASN A 217 16.11 42.84 11.98
CA ASN A 217 17.49 42.35 11.81
C ASN A 217 18.28 41.90 13.06
N GLY A 218 18.69 40.63 13.02
CA GLY A 218 19.92 40.12 13.64
C GLY A 218 20.79 39.46 12.57
N GLU A 219 21.78 40.22 12.10
CA GLU A 219 23.06 39.84 11.48
C GLU A 219 23.11 38.68 10.47
N SER A 220 23.31 39.05 9.20
CA SER A 220 24.04 38.21 8.25
C SER A 220 25.51 38.21 8.65
N ASP A 221 25.99 37.09 9.19
CA ASP A 221 27.43 36.83 9.24
C ASP A 221 27.83 35.91 8.09
N GLY A 222 28.93 36.30 7.45
CA GLY A 222 29.37 35.90 6.13
C GLY A 222 29.63 34.40 5.97
N PHE A 223 29.27 33.92 4.79
CA PHE A 223 29.76 32.66 4.26
C PHE A 223 31.19 32.90 3.75
N ASP A 224 32.18 32.55 4.57
CA ASP A 224 33.56 32.38 4.10
C ASP A 224 33.64 31.09 3.28
N GLU A 225 34.05 31.28 2.03
CA GLU A 225 34.61 30.29 1.11
C GLU A 225 36.01 29.84 1.59
N LEU A 226 36.51 28.73 1.03
CA LEU A 226 37.85 28.09 1.15
C LEU A 226 37.91 26.96 2.20
N GLU A 227 38.36 25.74 1.93
CA GLU A 227 39.15 25.12 0.84
C GLU A 227 38.89 23.60 0.91
N GLU A 228 38.51 22.94 -0.19
CA GLU A 228 38.70 21.48 -0.34
C GLU A 228 39.84 21.30 -1.35
N GLU A 229 40.94 20.73 -0.87
CA GLU A 229 42.14 20.44 -1.64
C GLU A 229 41.83 19.47 -2.78
N GLU A 230 42.19 19.89 -4.00
CA GLU A 230 42.30 19.03 -5.17
C GLU A 230 43.48 18.06 -4.96
N SER A 231 43.21 16.76 -5.14
CA SER A 231 44.24 15.80 -5.56
C SER A 231 43.87 15.31 -6.95
N ASP A 232 44.53 15.91 -7.95
CA ASP A 232 44.68 15.36 -9.29
C ASP A 232 45.36 13.99 -9.21
N ASP A 233 44.80 13.00 -9.91
CA ASP A 233 45.61 11.99 -10.58
C ASP A 233 44.85 11.51 -11.83
N ASP A 234 45.61 11.49 -12.90
CA ASP A 234 45.23 11.52 -14.30
C ASP A 234 44.49 10.28 -14.86
N ASP A 235 43.88 10.55 -16.01
CA ASP A 235 43.36 9.70 -17.07
C ASP A 235 43.96 8.28 -17.19
N ASP A 236 43.09 7.32 -17.50
CA ASP A 236 43.30 6.40 -18.62
C ASP A 236 41.93 5.86 -19.11
N GLU A 237 41.56 6.26 -20.32
CA GLU A 237 40.51 5.63 -21.13
C GLU A 237 41.00 4.27 -21.62
N GLU A 238 40.33 3.18 -21.26
CA GLU A 238 40.41 1.94 -22.04
C GLU A 238 39.04 1.36 -22.40
N GLU A 239 39.06 0.78 -23.60
CA GLU A 239 37.97 0.47 -24.50
C GLU A 239 36.98 -0.59 -24.01
N VAL A 240 35.79 -0.52 -24.62
CA VAL A 240 34.71 -1.50 -24.55
C VAL A 240 35.14 -2.82 -25.19
N ASP A 241 35.15 -3.93 -24.43
CA ASP A 241 35.07 -5.28 -25.01
C ASP A 241 33.74 -5.96 -24.64
N GLY A 242 33.14 -6.58 -25.66
CA GLY A 242 31.76 -7.03 -25.71
C GLY A 242 31.50 -8.31 -24.93
N GLY A 243 30.59 -8.22 -23.96
CA GLY A 243 29.91 -9.37 -23.37
C GLY A 243 28.46 -9.01 -23.10
N GLU A 244 27.51 -9.80 -23.63
CA GLU A 244 26.08 -9.63 -23.36
C GLU A 244 25.78 -9.67 -21.85
N VAL A 245 25.38 -8.53 -21.28
CA VAL A 245 24.98 -8.38 -19.87
C VAL A 245 23.46 -8.37 -19.78
N ASP A 246 22.89 -9.36 -19.09
CA ASP A 246 21.46 -9.48 -18.76
C ASP A 246 21.01 -8.30 -17.88
N MET A 247 20.19 -7.41 -18.43
CA MET A 247 19.74 -6.15 -17.84
C MET A 247 18.66 -6.33 -16.76
N GLU A 248 18.84 -7.27 -15.83
CA GLU A 248 17.97 -7.41 -14.64
C GLU A 248 18.75 -7.53 -13.30
N ASP A 249 20.08 -7.42 -13.28
CA ASP A 249 20.89 -7.46 -12.04
C ASP A 249 21.47 -6.09 -11.58
N ILE A 250 20.98 -4.95 -12.10
CA ILE A 250 21.22 -3.61 -11.52
C ILE A 250 19.93 -3.07 -10.89
N ALA A 251 19.71 -3.42 -9.63
CA ALA A 251 18.81 -2.73 -8.74
C ALA A 251 19.59 -2.34 -7.48
N GLY A 252 20.28 -1.20 -7.51
CA GLY A 252 21.09 -0.81 -6.35
C GLY A 252 21.85 0.52 -6.39
N LYS A 253 21.88 1.30 -7.48
CA LYS A 253 22.46 2.65 -7.45
C LYS A 253 21.67 3.60 -8.36
N ALA A 254 21.07 4.64 -7.77
CA ALA A 254 20.56 5.79 -8.52
C ALA A 254 21.77 6.61 -9.01
N PRO A 255 21.76 7.14 -10.25
CA PRO A 255 22.83 8.04 -10.68
C PRO A 255 22.67 9.40 -9.98
N ALA A 256 23.81 9.99 -9.60
CA ALA A 256 23.89 11.38 -9.14
C ALA A 256 23.34 12.30 -10.23
N ALA A 257 22.39 13.16 -9.85
CA ALA A 257 21.78 14.11 -10.77
C ALA A 257 22.80 15.20 -11.14
N ARG A 258 23.32 15.14 -12.36
CA ARG A 258 24.05 16.22 -13.00
C ARG A 258 23.08 17.39 -13.20
N ARG A 259 23.20 18.45 -12.37
CA ARG A 259 22.44 19.70 -12.54
C ARG A 259 22.86 20.35 -13.86
N ARG A 260 22.01 20.26 -14.89
CA ARG A 260 22.12 21.14 -16.06
C ARG A 260 21.16 22.30 -15.85
N ASN A 261 21.72 23.50 -15.73
CA ASN A 261 20.98 24.76 -15.66
C ASN A 261 20.02 24.87 -16.86
N GLY A 262 18.73 24.90 -16.58
CA GLY A 262 17.68 25.08 -17.56
C GLY A 262 16.33 25.12 -16.86
N LYS A 263 15.79 26.34 -16.72
CA LYS A 263 14.41 26.69 -16.33
C LYS A 263 13.44 25.50 -16.34
N VAL A 264 13.04 25.03 -15.15
CA VAL A 264 11.88 24.13 -15.02
C VAL A 264 10.64 25.01 -14.91
N GLU A 265 9.96 25.19 -16.04
CA GLU A 265 8.59 25.69 -16.06
C GLU A 265 7.65 24.61 -15.51
N GLY A 266 6.73 25.01 -14.62
CA GLY A 266 5.53 24.24 -14.28
C GLY A 266 5.62 23.32 -13.05
N ALA A 267 5.36 23.87 -11.88
CA ALA A 267 4.84 23.08 -10.76
C ALA A 267 3.47 22.50 -11.18
N LEU A 268 3.43 21.22 -11.57
CA LEU A 268 2.18 20.54 -11.90
C LEU A 268 1.38 20.32 -10.61
N SER A 269 0.46 21.24 -10.35
CA SER A 269 -0.60 21.11 -9.36
C SER A 269 -1.37 19.81 -9.59
N ASN A 270 -1.40 18.91 -8.60
CA ASN A 270 -2.21 17.70 -8.64
C ASN A 270 -3.68 18.02 -8.29
N GLY A 271 -4.28 18.99 -8.99
CA GLY A 271 -5.67 19.42 -8.83
C GLY A 271 -6.54 18.81 -9.92
N GLY A 272 -7.24 17.72 -9.62
CA GLY A 272 -8.29 17.19 -10.48
C GLY A 272 -9.54 18.08 -10.45
N GLU A 273 -10.32 18.08 -11.54
CA GLU A 273 -11.64 18.70 -11.60
C GLU A 273 -12.49 18.21 -10.40
N ASN A 274 -13.03 19.15 -9.63
CA ASN A 274 -13.82 18.97 -8.38
C ASN A 274 -13.05 18.82 -7.05
N GLY A 275 -11.72 18.97 -7.02
CA GLY A 275 -10.96 19.02 -5.77
C GLY A 275 -10.67 17.65 -5.11
N VAL A 276 -11.06 16.55 -5.74
CA VAL A 276 -10.67 15.18 -5.32
C VAL A 276 -9.38 14.79 -6.02
N ARG A 277 -8.36 14.41 -5.25
CA ARG A 277 -7.01 14.09 -5.76
C ARG A 277 -6.90 12.66 -6.31
N ASP A 278 -6.05 12.48 -7.30
CA ASP A 278 -5.63 11.16 -7.78
C ASP A 278 -4.84 10.41 -6.69
N MET A 279 -4.97 9.08 -6.65
CA MET A 279 -4.21 8.24 -5.72
C MET A 279 -2.74 8.18 -6.10
N VAL A 280 -2.46 8.07 -7.40
CA VAL A 280 -1.10 7.99 -7.93
C VAL A 280 -0.70 9.34 -8.49
N THR A 281 0.16 10.05 -7.77
CA THR A 281 0.75 11.32 -8.24
C THR A 281 1.69 11.09 -9.45
N PRO A 282 1.99 12.11 -10.26
CA PRO A 282 2.91 11.97 -11.40
C PRO A 282 4.28 11.39 -11.03
N ILE A 283 4.81 11.76 -9.85
CA ILE A 283 6.08 11.26 -9.33
C ILE A 283 5.99 9.77 -9.01
N ILE A 284 4.94 9.35 -8.29
CA ILE A 284 4.70 7.94 -7.95
C ILE A 284 4.51 7.13 -9.24
N ARG A 285 3.70 7.63 -10.18
CA ARG A 285 3.46 7.00 -11.48
C ARG A 285 4.76 6.69 -12.20
N THR A 286 5.62 7.69 -12.36
CA THR A 286 6.92 7.55 -13.03
C THR A 286 7.81 6.50 -12.35
N SER A 287 7.84 6.49 -11.01
CA SER A 287 8.62 5.50 -10.24
C SER A 287 8.07 4.08 -10.42
N LEU A 288 6.74 3.91 -10.38
CA LEU A 288 6.09 2.61 -10.53
C LEU A 288 6.25 2.05 -11.95
N GLU A 289 6.13 2.90 -12.97
CA GLU A 289 6.29 2.52 -14.38
C GLU A 289 7.72 2.04 -14.68
N LYS A 290 8.74 2.68 -14.11
CA LYS A 290 10.13 2.20 -14.17
C LYS A 290 10.32 0.79 -13.58
N GLN A 291 9.49 0.40 -12.61
CA GLN A 291 9.48 -0.93 -12.02
C GLN A 291 8.62 -1.95 -12.78
N GLY A 292 8.16 -1.59 -13.99
CA GLY A 292 7.37 -2.44 -14.87
C GLY A 292 5.87 -2.45 -14.61
N TYR A 293 5.34 -1.51 -13.82
CA TYR A 293 3.89 -1.38 -13.62
C TYR A 293 3.25 -0.67 -14.81
N LYS A 294 2.01 -1.05 -15.13
CA LYS A 294 1.12 -0.29 -15.98
C LYS A 294 0.02 0.29 -15.09
N ILE A 295 0.11 1.59 -14.81
CA ILE A 295 -0.87 2.29 -13.97
C ILE A 295 -2.13 2.54 -14.78
N ILE A 296 -3.27 2.20 -14.20
CA ILE A 296 -4.60 2.27 -14.81
C ILE A 296 -5.38 3.35 -14.09
N GLY A 297 -5.84 4.34 -14.84
CA GLY A 297 -6.57 5.48 -14.30
C GLY A 297 -5.75 6.22 -13.22
N SER A 298 -6.43 6.61 -12.15
CA SER A 298 -5.91 7.38 -11.03
C SER A 298 -5.43 6.53 -9.86
N HIS A 299 -5.78 5.23 -9.78
CA HIS A 299 -5.55 4.41 -8.58
C HIS A 299 -5.25 2.92 -8.78
N SER A 300 -5.38 2.39 -9.99
CA SER A 300 -5.25 0.96 -10.28
C SER A 300 -3.93 0.62 -10.96
N GLY A 301 -3.59 -0.66 -11.04
CA GLY A 301 -2.41 -1.09 -11.79
C GLY A 301 -2.36 -2.58 -12.11
N VAL A 302 -1.60 -2.92 -13.16
CA VAL A 302 -1.31 -4.29 -13.57
C VAL A 302 0.19 -4.45 -13.82
N LYS A 303 0.73 -5.64 -13.57
CA LYS A 303 2.13 -5.98 -13.87
C LYS A 303 2.22 -7.43 -14.33
N ILE A 304 3.18 -7.72 -15.20
CA ILE A 304 3.47 -9.10 -15.60
C ILE A 304 4.23 -9.83 -14.47
N CYS A 305 3.67 -10.94 -14.00
CA CYS A 305 4.29 -11.73 -12.96
C CYS A 305 5.55 -12.42 -13.48
N ARG A 306 6.56 -12.57 -12.61
CA ARG A 306 7.78 -13.35 -12.90
C ARG A 306 7.45 -14.76 -13.39
N TRP A 307 6.48 -15.42 -12.75
CA TRP A 307 6.08 -16.79 -13.08
C TRP A 307 5.32 -16.88 -14.40
N THR A 308 4.62 -15.81 -14.82
CA THR A 308 4.07 -15.70 -16.18
C THR A 308 5.21 -15.76 -17.20
N LYS A 309 6.26 -14.94 -17.03
CA LYS A 309 7.46 -14.96 -17.91
C LYS A 309 8.16 -16.34 -17.91
N SER A 310 8.17 -17.04 -16.77
CA SER A 310 8.77 -18.36 -16.61
C SER A 310 7.98 -19.44 -17.34
N GLN A 311 6.67 -19.51 -17.09
CA GLN A 311 5.82 -20.55 -17.68
C GLN A 311 5.59 -20.33 -19.18
N LEU A 312 5.60 -19.07 -19.66
CA LEU A 312 5.65 -18.77 -21.10
C LEU A 312 6.86 -19.42 -21.79
N ARG A 313 7.96 -19.64 -21.07
CA ARG A 313 9.16 -20.34 -21.55
C ARG A 313 9.17 -21.84 -21.24
N GLY A 314 8.10 -22.38 -20.67
CA GLY A 314 8.05 -23.75 -20.17
C GLY A 314 8.99 -24.05 -18.99
N ARG A 315 9.39 -23.01 -18.23
CA ARG A 315 10.40 -23.11 -17.17
C ARG A 315 9.86 -23.34 -15.75
N GLY A 316 8.57 -23.64 -15.60
CA GLY A 316 7.90 -23.71 -14.30
C GLY A 316 6.87 -22.59 -14.11
N GLY A 317 5.68 -22.95 -13.61
CA GLY A 317 4.69 -22.06 -13.04
C GLY A 317 4.97 -21.75 -11.57
N CYS A 318 4.20 -20.83 -10.98
CA CYS A 318 4.27 -20.57 -9.54
C CYS A 318 3.66 -21.73 -8.74
N TYR A 319 3.89 -21.72 -7.42
CA TYR A 319 3.33 -22.73 -6.50
C TYR A 319 1.80 -22.90 -6.58
N LYS A 320 1.07 -21.86 -7.01
CA LYS A 320 -0.40 -21.96 -7.18
C LYS A 320 -0.81 -22.88 -8.32
N HIS A 321 0.10 -23.18 -9.25
CA HIS A 321 -0.10 -24.22 -10.24
C HIS A 321 -0.20 -25.59 -9.56
N SER A 322 0.77 -25.91 -8.70
CA SER A 322 0.78 -27.14 -7.90
C SER A 322 -0.43 -27.21 -6.97
N PHE A 323 -0.75 -26.12 -6.28
CA PHE A 323 -1.79 -26.14 -5.23
C PHE A 323 -3.21 -26.15 -5.79
N TYR A 324 -3.47 -25.39 -6.85
CA TYR A 324 -4.85 -25.08 -7.31
C TYR A 324 -5.04 -25.20 -8.82
N GLY A 325 -4.04 -25.62 -9.58
CA GLY A 325 -4.10 -25.71 -11.04
C GLY A 325 -4.07 -24.35 -11.74
N ILE A 326 -3.57 -23.28 -11.10
CA ILE A 326 -3.47 -21.96 -11.76
C ILE A 326 -2.37 -21.99 -12.81
N GLU A 327 -2.74 -21.69 -14.05
CA GLU A 327 -1.78 -21.48 -15.13
C GLU A 327 -1.21 -20.06 -15.05
N SER A 328 0.02 -19.93 -14.53
CA SER A 328 0.72 -18.64 -14.35
C SER A 328 0.85 -17.82 -15.64
N HIS A 329 1.03 -18.46 -16.80
CA HIS A 329 1.09 -17.78 -18.10
C HIS A 329 -0.25 -17.20 -18.55
N ARG A 330 -1.37 -17.57 -17.91
CA ARG A 330 -2.73 -17.03 -18.13
C ARG A 330 -3.24 -16.25 -16.90
N CYS A 331 -2.35 -15.91 -15.98
CA CYS A 331 -2.66 -15.18 -14.76
C CYS A 331 -2.30 -13.70 -14.90
N MET A 332 -3.30 -12.84 -14.77
CA MET A 332 -3.16 -11.40 -14.72
C MET A 332 -3.02 -10.95 -13.27
N GLU A 333 -1.88 -10.33 -12.92
CA GLU A 333 -1.64 -9.77 -11.59
C GLU A 333 -1.99 -8.28 -11.58
N ALA A 334 -3.04 -7.92 -10.84
CA ALA A 334 -3.62 -6.59 -10.85
C ALA A 334 -3.99 -6.11 -9.42
N THR A 335 -4.27 -4.81 -9.30
CA THR A 335 -4.89 -4.21 -8.12
C THR A 335 -5.81 -3.06 -8.54
N PRO A 336 -7.02 -2.95 -7.94
CA PRO A 336 -7.86 -1.77 -8.09
C PRO A 336 -7.54 -0.69 -7.05
N SER A 337 -6.58 -0.92 -6.15
CA SER A 337 -6.19 0.05 -5.11
C SER A 337 -4.71 -0.09 -4.80
N LEU A 338 -3.91 0.91 -5.21
CA LEU A 338 -2.50 1.03 -4.81
C LEU A 338 -2.33 1.45 -3.35
N ALA A 339 -3.39 1.92 -2.69
CA ALA A 339 -3.37 2.33 -1.30
C ALA A 339 -3.52 1.14 -0.35
N CYS A 340 -2.82 1.18 0.79
CA CYS A 340 -2.89 0.15 1.83
C CYS A 340 -3.20 0.73 3.22
N ALA A 341 -3.81 -0.09 4.09
CA ALA A 341 -3.99 0.23 5.50
C ALA A 341 -2.84 -0.24 6.41
N ASN A 342 -1.82 -0.89 5.84
CA ASN A 342 -0.65 -1.42 6.55
C ASN A 342 0.65 -0.90 5.93
N LYS A 343 1.72 -0.85 6.74
CA LYS A 343 3.10 -0.51 6.32
C LYS A 343 4.07 -1.67 6.68
N CYS A 344 3.72 -2.90 6.29
CA CYS A 344 4.42 -4.12 6.73
C CYS A 344 5.93 -4.07 6.47
N VAL A 345 6.76 -4.69 7.30
CA VAL A 345 8.25 -4.70 7.27
C VAL A 345 8.89 -5.55 6.18
N PHE A 346 8.11 -6.41 5.51
CA PHE A 346 8.51 -7.17 4.32
C PHE A 346 7.82 -6.70 3.02
N CYS A 347 6.82 -5.81 3.09
CA CYS A 347 6.20 -5.24 1.90
C CYS A 347 7.20 -4.36 1.15
N TRP A 348 7.80 -4.89 0.08
CA TRP A 348 8.87 -4.30 -0.73
C TRP A 348 8.70 -2.84 -1.20
N ARG A 349 7.55 -2.22 -0.94
CA ARG A 349 7.21 -0.82 -1.23
C ARG A 349 6.92 0.02 0.01
N HIS A 350 7.52 -0.35 1.14
CA HIS A 350 7.40 0.20 2.51
C HIS A 350 7.01 1.67 2.65
N HIS A 351 7.39 2.51 1.68
CA HIS A 351 7.24 3.93 1.76
C HIS A 351 6.74 4.59 0.44
N THR A 352 6.73 3.90 -0.72
CA THR A 352 6.39 4.52 -2.02
C THR A 352 4.90 4.50 -2.36
N ASN A 353 4.13 3.60 -1.75
CA ASN A 353 2.70 3.51 -2.03
C ASN A 353 1.89 4.46 -1.14
N PRO A 354 0.76 4.97 -1.65
CA PRO A 354 -0.23 5.66 -0.82
C PRO A 354 -0.70 4.80 0.34
N VAL A 355 -1.06 5.42 1.45
CA VAL A 355 -1.68 4.75 2.59
C VAL A 355 -2.99 5.41 2.97
N GLY A 356 -3.91 4.64 3.53
CA GLY A 356 -5.21 5.15 3.96
C GLY A 356 -6.04 4.12 4.71
N LYS A 357 -6.87 4.62 5.64
CA LYS A 357 -7.88 3.85 6.38
C LYS A 357 -9.21 3.75 5.61
N SER A 358 -9.44 4.66 4.65
CA SER A 358 -10.66 4.76 3.87
C SER A 358 -10.38 5.32 2.46
N TRP A 359 -11.34 5.13 1.55
CA TRP A 359 -11.26 5.67 0.19
C TRP A 359 -11.46 7.19 0.20
N LYS A 360 -10.49 7.93 -0.35
CA LYS A 360 -10.51 9.41 -0.43
C LYS A 360 -10.01 9.98 -1.75
N TRP A 361 -9.92 9.12 -2.77
CA TRP A 361 -9.33 9.47 -4.06
C TRP A 361 -10.38 9.49 -5.15
N LYS A 362 -10.02 10.08 -6.29
CA LYS A 362 -10.79 9.94 -7.52
C LYS A 362 -11.03 8.45 -7.77
N MET A 363 -12.27 8.11 -8.07
CA MET A 363 -12.69 6.74 -8.32
C MET A 363 -12.87 6.56 -9.83
N ASP A 364 -12.14 5.62 -10.39
CA ASP A 364 -12.30 5.19 -11.78
C ASP A 364 -13.38 4.10 -11.87
N ASP A 365 -14.02 3.95 -13.02
CA ASP A 365 -15.08 2.98 -13.23
C ASP A 365 -14.53 1.53 -13.27
N PRO A 366 -15.21 0.54 -12.64
CA PRO A 366 -14.73 -0.84 -12.57
C PRO A 366 -14.61 -1.52 -13.96
N LEU A 367 -15.49 -1.20 -14.92
CA LEU A 367 -15.44 -1.74 -16.27
C LEU A 367 -14.21 -1.19 -17.01
N ASP A 368 -13.93 0.10 -16.86
CA ASP A 368 -12.73 0.74 -17.42
C ASP A 368 -11.45 0.14 -16.83
N ILE A 369 -11.43 -0.12 -15.52
CA ILE A 369 -10.32 -0.79 -14.84
C ILE A 369 -10.09 -2.18 -15.42
N VAL A 370 -11.14 -3.01 -15.54
CA VAL A 370 -11.02 -4.38 -16.09
C VAL A 370 -10.59 -4.37 -17.55
N ASN A 371 -11.17 -3.48 -18.37
CA ASN A 371 -10.79 -3.33 -19.78
C ASN A 371 -9.32 -2.97 -19.94
N ALA A 372 -8.88 -1.94 -19.20
CA ALA A 372 -7.49 -1.48 -19.24
C ALA A 372 -6.53 -2.53 -18.68
N ALA A 373 -6.89 -3.25 -17.62
CA ALA A 373 -6.06 -4.31 -17.04
C ALA A 373 -5.81 -5.44 -18.04
N ILE A 374 -6.87 -5.93 -18.70
CA ILE A 374 -6.75 -6.98 -19.71
C ILE A 374 -5.92 -6.49 -20.89
N ASP A 375 -6.20 -5.30 -21.44
CA ASP A 375 -5.46 -4.74 -22.57
C ASP A 375 -3.96 -4.58 -22.26
N GLN A 376 -3.63 -3.98 -21.11
CA GLN A 376 -2.23 -3.79 -20.70
C GLN A 376 -1.53 -5.12 -20.41
N HIS A 377 -2.21 -6.08 -19.78
CA HIS A 377 -1.68 -7.42 -19.56
C HIS A 377 -1.38 -8.13 -20.89
N THR A 378 -2.35 -8.16 -21.81
CA THR A 378 -2.18 -8.75 -23.14
C THR A 378 -1.07 -8.06 -23.93
N LYS A 379 -0.92 -6.73 -23.84
CA LYS A 379 0.22 -6.00 -24.44
C LYS A 379 1.57 -6.46 -23.86
N MET A 380 1.69 -6.61 -22.54
CA MET A 380 2.91 -7.13 -21.91
C MET A 380 3.21 -8.58 -22.30
N VAL A 381 2.19 -9.43 -22.42
CA VAL A 381 2.38 -10.82 -22.92
C VAL A 381 2.82 -10.81 -24.39
N LYS A 382 2.23 -9.97 -25.25
CA LYS A 382 2.65 -9.81 -26.66
C LYS A 382 4.12 -9.42 -26.79
N GLN A 383 4.64 -8.59 -25.89
CA GLN A 383 6.06 -8.21 -25.86
C GLN A 383 7.01 -9.38 -25.59
N MET A 384 6.51 -10.51 -25.07
CA MET A 384 7.29 -11.73 -24.91
C MET A 384 7.49 -12.50 -26.22
N LYS A 385 6.85 -12.08 -27.31
CA LYS A 385 7.05 -12.68 -28.64
C LYS A 385 8.50 -12.46 -29.11
N GLY A 386 9.17 -13.54 -29.53
CA GLY A 386 10.55 -13.50 -30.00
C GLY A 386 11.60 -13.56 -28.89
N VAL A 387 11.18 -13.52 -27.62
CA VAL A 387 12.09 -13.71 -26.49
C VAL A 387 12.56 -15.18 -26.44
N PRO A 388 13.86 -15.47 -26.30
CA PRO A 388 14.39 -16.83 -26.30
C PRO A 388 13.69 -17.77 -25.30
N GLY A 389 13.34 -18.96 -25.79
CA GLY A 389 12.67 -20.02 -25.04
C GLY A 389 11.15 -19.88 -24.90
N VAL A 390 10.54 -18.77 -25.34
CA VAL A 390 9.08 -18.62 -25.28
C VAL A 390 8.41 -19.60 -26.23
N LYS A 391 7.47 -20.39 -25.70
CA LYS A 391 6.72 -21.42 -26.43
C LYS A 391 5.54 -20.77 -27.19
N PRO A 392 5.40 -20.96 -28.51
CA PRO A 392 4.33 -20.34 -29.30
C PRO A 392 2.91 -20.64 -28.79
N GLU A 393 2.66 -21.88 -28.38
CA GLU A 393 1.39 -22.34 -27.82
C GLU A 393 1.06 -21.64 -26.49
N ARG A 394 2.04 -21.52 -25.59
CA ARG A 394 1.87 -20.81 -24.30
C ARG A 394 1.71 -19.31 -24.49
N LEU A 395 2.40 -18.74 -25.47
CA LEU A 395 2.21 -17.34 -25.84
C LEU A 395 0.78 -17.10 -26.33
N ALA A 396 0.25 -17.97 -27.21
CA ALA A 396 -1.11 -17.86 -27.71
C ALA A 396 -2.15 -17.98 -26.58
N GLU A 397 -1.98 -18.93 -25.67
CA GLU A 397 -2.83 -19.11 -24.48
C GLU A 397 -2.77 -17.88 -23.55
N GLY A 398 -1.57 -17.33 -23.32
CA GLY A 398 -1.34 -16.20 -22.43
C GLY A 398 -1.92 -14.87 -22.92
N LEU A 399 -2.27 -14.74 -24.21
CA LEU A 399 -2.98 -13.56 -24.72
C LEU A 399 -4.41 -13.45 -24.17
N SER A 400 -4.97 -14.56 -23.68
CA SER A 400 -6.30 -14.65 -23.09
C SER A 400 -6.19 -15.06 -21.61
N PRO A 401 -6.09 -14.10 -20.67
CA PRO A 401 -6.02 -14.42 -19.26
C PRO A 401 -7.26 -15.18 -18.80
N ARG A 402 -7.06 -16.18 -17.94
CA ARG A 402 -8.12 -16.99 -17.29
C ARG A 402 -8.20 -16.76 -15.79
N HIS A 403 -7.19 -16.12 -15.22
CA HIS A 403 -7.08 -15.87 -13.79
C HIS A 403 -6.70 -14.41 -13.55
N CYS A 404 -7.29 -13.80 -12.53
CA CYS A 404 -6.93 -12.48 -12.04
C CYS A 404 -6.53 -12.59 -10.56
N ALA A 405 -5.24 -12.37 -10.30
CA ALA A 405 -4.70 -12.23 -8.95
C ALA A 405 -4.83 -10.75 -8.54
N LEU A 406 -5.86 -10.46 -7.73
CA LEU A 406 -6.06 -9.17 -7.07
C LEU A 406 -5.15 -9.14 -5.84
N SER A 407 -3.84 -9.03 -6.08
CA SER A 407 -2.81 -9.15 -5.05
C SER A 407 -1.50 -8.44 -5.40
N LEU A 408 -1.50 -7.56 -6.39
CA LEU A 408 -0.27 -6.93 -6.90
C LEU A 408 0.43 -6.07 -5.84
N VAL A 409 -0.33 -5.11 -5.29
CA VAL A 409 0.14 -4.12 -4.31
C VAL A 409 -1.08 -3.38 -3.76
N GLY A 410 -0.96 -2.82 -2.56
CA GLY A 410 -2.05 -2.11 -1.90
C GLY A 410 -3.09 -3.07 -1.33
N GLU A 411 -4.29 -2.56 -1.08
CA GLU A 411 -5.40 -3.29 -0.48
C GLU A 411 -6.61 -3.31 -1.41
N PRO A 412 -6.78 -4.36 -2.24
CA PRO A 412 -7.84 -4.45 -3.25
C PRO A 412 -9.25 -4.30 -2.69
N ILE A 413 -9.51 -4.83 -1.48
CA ILE A 413 -10.86 -4.82 -0.88
C ILE A 413 -11.29 -3.41 -0.45
N MET A 414 -10.36 -2.45 -0.40
CA MET A 414 -10.63 -1.05 -0.11
C MET A 414 -11.38 -0.36 -1.26
N TYR A 415 -11.26 -0.86 -2.49
CA TYR A 415 -11.94 -0.30 -3.65
C TYR A 415 -13.47 -0.37 -3.47
N PRO A 416 -14.19 0.77 -3.49
CA PRO A 416 -15.61 0.80 -3.14
C PRO A 416 -16.50 -0.14 -3.98
N GLU A 417 -16.17 -0.31 -5.25
CA GLU A 417 -16.94 -1.13 -6.21
C GLU A 417 -16.26 -2.48 -6.51
N ILE A 418 -15.53 -3.04 -5.55
CA ILE A 418 -14.83 -4.33 -5.70
C ILE A 418 -15.74 -5.47 -6.18
N ASN A 419 -16.99 -5.52 -5.71
CA ASN A 419 -17.96 -6.53 -6.16
C ASN A 419 -18.32 -6.38 -7.64
N VAL A 420 -18.45 -5.16 -8.16
CA VAL A 420 -18.74 -4.92 -9.58
C VAL A 420 -17.55 -5.33 -10.44
N LEU A 421 -16.33 -5.03 -9.98
CA LEU A 421 -15.09 -5.46 -10.64
C LEU A 421 -14.97 -6.98 -10.69
N ILE A 422 -15.29 -7.68 -9.59
CA ILE A 422 -15.28 -9.15 -9.53
C ILE A 422 -16.33 -9.74 -10.47
N ASP A 423 -17.57 -9.25 -10.42
CA ASP A 423 -18.65 -9.69 -11.30
C ASP A 423 -18.25 -9.55 -12.79
N GLU A 424 -17.60 -8.45 -13.15
CA GLU A 424 -17.15 -8.19 -14.51
C GLU A 424 -16.01 -9.13 -14.96
N LEU A 425 -15.11 -9.51 -14.05
CA LEU A 425 -14.10 -10.53 -14.33
C LEU A 425 -14.75 -11.92 -14.53
N HIS A 426 -15.71 -12.29 -13.67
CA HIS A 426 -16.42 -13.57 -13.78
C HIS A 426 -17.25 -13.67 -15.05
N ARG A 427 -17.91 -12.58 -15.46
CA ARG A 427 -18.67 -12.49 -16.73
C ARG A 427 -17.79 -12.77 -17.95
N ARG A 428 -16.48 -12.53 -17.84
CA ARG A 428 -15.48 -12.81 -18.89
C ARG A 428 -14.79 -14.17 -18.71
N HIS A 429 -15.29 -15.03 -17.83
CA HIS A 429 -14.67 -16.31 -17.47
C HIS A 429 -13.22 -16.17 -16.97
N ILE A 430 -12.97 -15.13 -16.18
CA ILE A 430 -11.70 -14.90 -15.48
C ILE A 430 -11.91 -15.18 -13.99
N SER A 431 -11.27 -16.22 -13.47
CA SER A 431 -11.36 -16.56 -12.05
C SER A 431 -10.59 -15.54 -11.19
N THR A 432 -11.00 -15.32 -9.95
CA THR A 432 -10.51 -14.21 -9.12
C THR A 432 -9.92 -14.68 -7.80
N PHE A 433 -8.72 -14.20 -7.48
CA PHE A 433 -8.01 -14.49 -6.26
C PHE A 433 -7.70 -13.18 -5.54
N LEU A 434 -8.46 -12.84 -4.50
CA LEU A 434 -8.29 -11.58 -3.77
C LEU A 434 -7.51 -11.82 -2.49
N VAL A 435 -6.46 -11.01 -2.29
CA VAL A 435 -5.67 -11.00 -1.05
C VAL A 435 -5.95 -9.71 -0.29
N THR A 436 -6.27 -9.85 0.99
CA THR A 436 -6.47 -8.73 1.92
C THR A 436 -5.57 -8.89 3.15
N ASN A 437 -5.24 -7.76 3.78
CA ASN A 437 -4.46 -7.67 5.01
C ASN A 437 -5.28 -7.84 6.30
N ALA A 438 -6.55 -8.25 6.20
CA ALA A 438 -7.48 -8.42 7.32
C ALA A 438 -7.75 -7.13 8.12
N GLN A 439 -7.69 -5.97 7.46
CA GLN A 439 -8.09 -4.69 8.04
C GLN A 439 -9.41 -4.18 7.47
N PHE A 440 -10.31 -5.03 6.97
CA PHE A 440 -11.65 -4.61 6.47
C PHE A 440 -12.71 -5.72 6.63
N PRO A 441 -13.09 -6.14 7.85
CA PRO A 441 -13.98 -7.28 8.08
C PRO A 441 -15.36 -7.07 7.46
N ASP A 442 -15.91 -5.85 7.49
CA ASP A 442 -17.23 -5.58 6.89
C ASP A 442 -17.22 -5.67 5.36
N LYS A 443 -16.07 -5.36 4.73
CA LYS A 443 -15.88 -5.59 3.30
C LYS A 443 -15.76 -7.07 2.99
N ILE A 444 -15.12 -7.86 3.86
CA ILE A 444 -15.10 -9.33 3.74
C ILE A 444 -16.53 -9.86 3.81
N LYS A 445 -17.33 -9.50 4.82
CA LYS A 445 -18.73 -9.96 4.97
C LYS A 445 -19.56 -9.69 3.71
N THR A 446 -19.46 -8.48 3.16
CA THR A 446 -20.24 -8.03 1.99
C THR A 446 -19.65 -8.44 0.63
N LEU A 447 -18.47 -9.08 0.61
CA LEU A 447 -17.87 -9.57 -0.63
C LEU A 447 -18.75 -10.66 -1.26
N LYS A 448 -19.10 -10.48 -2.53
CA LYS A 448 -19.80 -11.48 -3.35
C LYS A 448 -18.96 -12.75 -3.53
N PRO A 449 -19.57 -13.86 -4.01
CA PRO A 449 -18.82 -15.07 -4.31
C PRO A 449 -17.58 -14.80 -5.16
N ILE A 450 -16.45 -15.28 -4.67
CA ILE A 450 -15.13 -15.12 -5.29
C ILE A 450 -14.51 -16.52 -5.45
N THR A 451 -13.68 -16.75 -6.46
CA THR A 451 -13.08 -18.08 -6.68
C THR A 451 -12.30 -18.56 -5.45
N GLN A 452 -11.45 -17.70 -4.89
CA GLN A 452 -10.71 -17.96 -3.65
C GLN A 452 -10.33 -16.66 -2.94
N LEU A 453 -10.65 -16.55 -1.65
CA LEU A 453 -10.37 -15.39 -0.81
C LEU A 453 -9.21 -15.66 0.15
N TYR A 454 -8.26 -14.73 0.20
CA TYR A 454 -7.06 -14.82 1.01
C TYR A 454 -7.02 -13.74 2.07
N VAL A 455 -6.67 -14.14 3.28
CA VAL A 455 -6.21 -13.24 4.34
C VAL A 455 -4.73 -13.49 4.57
N SER A 456 -3.93 -12.42 4.57
CA SER A 456 -2.53 -12.51 5.02
C SER A 456 -2.50 -12.55 6.54
N VAL A 457 -1.88 -13.58 7.10
CA VAL A 457 -1.75 -13.82 8.55
C VAL A 457 -0.26 -13.86 8.84
N ASP A 458 0.35 -12.68 8.91
CA ASP A 458 1.81 -12.56 8.95
C ASP A 458 2.37 -12.58 10.39
N ALA A 459 1.50 -12.64 11.40
CA ALA A 459 1.89 -12.82 12.79
C ALA A 459 0.75 -13.42 13.62
N ALA A 460 1.08 -14.08 14.73
CA ALA A 460 0.10 -14.81 15.54
C ALA A 460 -0.33 -14.07 16.82
N THR A 461 0.30 -12.95 17.17
CA THR A 461 -0.01 -12.15 18.37
C THR A 461 -0.25 -10.69 18.02
N LYS A 462 -0.88 -9.93 18.94
CA LYS A 462 -1.15 -8.50 18.74
C LYS A 462 0.15 -7.71 18.60
N GLU A 463 1.14 -8.05 19.41
CA GLU A 463 2.44 -7.40 19.48
C GLU A 463 3.26 -7.69 18.23
N SER A 464 3.33 -8.95 17.81
CA SER A 464 4.06 -9.34 16.60
C SER A 464 3.37 -8.82 15.33
N LEU A 465 2.04 -8.82 15.27
CA LEU A 465 1.31 -8.21 14.15
C LEU A 465 1.59 -6.71 14.06
N LYS A 466 1.61 -5.98 15.18
CA LYS A 466 1.95 -4.56 15.18
C LYS A 466 3.38 -4.31 14.69
N ALA A 467 4.33 -5.14 15.12
CA ALA A 467 5.74 -5.02 14.75
C ALA A 467 5.98 -5.33 13.27
N VAL A 468 5.31 -6.36 12.75
CA VAL A 468 5.47 -6.88 11.40
C VAL A 468 4.64 -6.08 10.39
N ASP A 469 3.34 -5.90 10.63
CA ASP A 469 2.42 -5.32 9.65
C ASP A 469 2.30 -3.80 9.73
N ARG A 470 2.65 -3.21 10.88
CA ARG A 470 2.52 -1.76 11.14
C ARG A 470 1.18 -1.19 10.63
N PRO A 471 0.05 -1.73 11.11
CA PRO A 471 -1.27 -1.30 10.69
C PRO A 471 -1.55 0.14 11.11
N LEU A 472 -2.34 0.86 10.31
CA LEU A 472 -2.73 2.24 10.60
C LEU A 472 -3.86 2.34 11.63
N PHE A 473 -4.72 1.33 11.70
CA PHE A 473 -5.86 1.31 12.63
C PHE A 473 -5.39 1.12 14.07
N SER A 474 -6.01 1.82 15.03
CA SER A 474 -5.71 1.63 16.46
C SER A 474 -6.29 0.32 17.00
N ASP A 475 -7.44 -0.10 16.45
CA ASP A 475 -8.18 -1.34 16.72
C ASP A 475 -7.78 -2.47 15.73
N PHE A 476 -6.56 -2.42 15.20
CA PHE A 476 -6.08 -3.34 14.15
C PHE A 476 -6.21 -4.83 14.50
N TRP A 477 -6.05 -5.17 15.78
CA TRP A 477 -6.06 -6.57 16.23
C TRP A 477 -7.48 -7.12 16.28
N GLU A 478 -8.41 -6.34 16.82
CA GLU A 478 -9.82 -6.69 16.90
C GLU A 478 -10.38 -6.85 15.47
N ARG A 479 -10.03 -5.91 14.59
CA ARG A 479 -10.30 -5.94 13.15
C ARG A 479 -9.73 -7.16 12.43
N PHE A 480 -8.51 -7.55 12.79
CA PHE A 480 -7.85 -8.74 12.27
C PHE A 480 -8.62 -10.00 12.68
N LEU A 481 -8.90 -10.17 13.98
CA LEU A 481 -9.68 -11.31 14.49
C LEU A 481 -11.07 -11.38 13.87
N ASP A 482 -11.75 -10.25 13.68
CA ASP A 482 -13.07 -10.22 13.05
C ASP A 482 -13.01 -10.52 11.55
N SER A 483 -11.90 -10.21 10.88
CA SER A 483 -11.67 -10.60 9.49
C SER A 483 -11.48 -12.12 9.37
N LEU A 484 -10.76 -12.74 10.32
CA LEU A 484 -10.61 -14.20 10.41
C LEU A 484 -11.96 -14.90 10.61
N LYS A 485 -12.80 -14.40 11.53
CA LYS A 485 -14.17 -14.90 11.73
C LYS A 485 -15.05 -14.68 10.50
N SER A 486 -14.96 -13.52 9.87
CA SER A 486 -15.75 -13.22 8.65
C SER A 486 -15.36 -14.13 7.49
N LEU A 487 -14.12 -14.64 7.49
CA LEU A 487 -13.65 -15.60 6.51
C LEU A 487 -14.29 -16.97 6.71
N HIS A 488 -14.44 -17.42 7.96
CA HIS A 488 -15.12 -18.68 8.31
C HIS A 488 -16.52 -18.77 7.69
N ASP A 489 -17.26 -17.65 7.71
CA ASP A 489 -18.66 -17.60 7.26
C ASP A 489 -18.81 -17.56 5.73
N LYS A 490 -17.71 -17.59 4.97
CA LYS A 490 -17.75 -17.69 3.51
C LYS A 490 -18.01 -19.12 3.05
N ASP A 491 -18.96 -19.27 2.14
CA ASP A 491 -19.20 -20.55 1.46
C ASP A 491 -18.14 -20.87 0.40
N GLN A 492 -17.47 -19.86 -0.17
CA GLN A 492 -16.41 -20.05 -1.16
C GLN A 492 -15.05 -20.36 -0.52
N ARG A 493 -14.08 -20.77 -1.32
CA ARG A 493 -12.74 -21.19 -0.84
C ARG A 493 -12.02 -20.06 -0.10
N THR A 494 -11.50 -20.38 1.08
CA THR A 494 -10.81 -19.43 1.96
C THR A 494 -9.41 -19.89 2.31
N VAL A 495 -8.48 -18.93 2.41
CA VAL A 495 -7.06 -19.23 2.62
C VAL A 495 -6.47 -18.28 3.64
N TYR A 496 -5.77 -18.82 4.62
CA TYR A 496 -4.78 -18.05 5.36
C TYR A 496 -3.43 -18.18 4.68
N ARG A 497 -2.78 -17.06 4.38
CA ARG A 497 -1.43 -17.04 3.82
C ARG A 497 -0.47 -16.50 4.86
N LEU A 498 0.44 -17.36 5.30
CA LEU A 498 1.45 -17.08 6.32
C LEU A 498 2.78 -16.84 5.60
N THR A 499 3.33 -15.63 5.76
CA THR A 499 4.68 -15.33 5.30
C THR A 499 5.67 -15.66 6.41
N LEU A 500 6.34 -16.80 6.32
CA LEU A 500 7.28 -17.26 7.34
C LEU A 500 8.60 -16.49 7.26
N VAL A 501 8.96 -15.84 8.36
CA VAL A 501 10.20 -15.08 8.53
C VAL A 501 10.98 -15.67 9.70
N LYS A 502 12.17 -16.20 9.41
CA LYS A 502 13.02 -16.85 10.41
C LYS A 502 13.48 -15.83 11.47
N GLY A 503 13.31 -16.18 12.74
CA GLY A 503 13.61 -15.32 13.89
C GLY A 503 12.57 -14.23 14.19
N TRP A 504 11.42 -14.24 13.53
CA TRP A 504 10.33 -13.27 13.77
C TRP A 504 9.03 -13.96 14.16
N ASN A 505 8.43 -14.73 13.23
CA ASN A 505 7.12 -15.36 13.44
C ASN A 505 7.16 -16.89 13.38
N ALA A 506 8.32 -17.49 13.07
CA ALA A 506 8.46 -18.93 12.92
C ALA A 506 8.32 -19.73 14.22
N GLU A 507 8.41 -19.07 15.37
CA GLU A 507 8.32 -19.71 16.69
C GLU A 507 6.89 -19.66 17.28
N GLU A 508 5.96 -18.95 16.63
CA GLU A 508 4.64 -18.65 17.17
C GLU A 508 3.57 -19.74 16.90
N ILE A 509 3.97 -21.02 16.84
CA ILE A 509 3.09 -22.15 16.45
C ILE A 509 1.79 -22.20 17.26
N ASP A 510 1.88 -22.05 18.59
CA ASP A 510 0.69 -22.10 19.46
C ASP A 510 -0.25 -20.91 19.23
N GLY A 511 0.30 -19.75 18.85
CA GLY A 511 -0.48 -18.59 18.45
C GLY A 511 -1.24 -18.87 17.15
N TYR A 512 -0.55 -19.38 16.13
CA TYR A 512 -1.18 -19.72 14.85
C TYR A 512 -2.26 -20.78 15.03
N ALA A 513 -2.03 -21.82 15.82
CA ALA A 513 -3.03 -22.86 16.10
C ALA A 513 -4.32 -22.28 16.71
N LYS A 514 -4.22 -21.25 17.57
CA LYS A 514 -5.40 -20.52 18.10
C LYS A 514 -6.12 -19.77 17.00
N LEU A 515 -5.40 -19.09 16.10
CA LEU A 515 -5.99 -18.38 14.96
C LEU A 515 -6.67 -19.33 13.95
N LEU A 516 -6.09 -20.51 13.73
CA LEU A 516 -6.72 -21.56 12.91
C LEU A 516 -8.01 -22.06 13.54
N SER A 517 -8.01 -22.29 14.85
CA SER A 517 -9.22 -22.69 15.58
C SER A 517 -10.32 -21.62 15.52
N LEU A 518 -9.94 -20.34 15.44
CA LEU A 518 -10.86 -19.21 15.40
C LEU A 518 -11.63 -19.09 14.08
N GLY A 519 -10.94 -19.13 12.94
CA GLY A 519 -11.58 -18.88 11.63
C GLY A 519 -11.64 -20.07 10.68
N GLN A 520 -11.02 -21.19 11.03
CA GLN A 520 -11.02 -22.46 10.28
C GLN A 520 -11.09 -22.32 8.74
N PRO A 521 -10.10 -21.66 8.10
CA PRO A 521 -10.08 -21.51 6.65
C PRO A 521 -10.05 -22.86 5.94
N ASP A 522 -10.41 -22.91 4.66
CA ASP A 522 -10.30 -24.15 3.87
C ASP A 522 -8.83 -24.58 3.70
N PHE A 523 -7.92 -23.61 3.57
CA PHE A 523 -6.50 -23.83 3.33
C PHE A 523 -5.59 -22.93 4.15
N ILE A 524 -4.36 -23.39 4.41
CA ILE A 524 -3.27 -22.60 4.96
C ILE A 524 -2.07 -22.70 4.01
N GLU A 525 -1.71 -21.59 3.37
CA GLU A 525 -0.47 -21.46 2.61
C GLU A 525 0.64 -20.97 3.55
N ILE A 526 1.65 -21.81 3.80
CA ILE A 526 2.87 -21.39 4.49
C ILE A 526 3.96 -21.16 3.45
N LYS A 527 4.44 -19.93 3.37
CA LYS A 527 5.42 -19.50 2.38
C LYS A 527 6.61 -18.84 3.04
N GLY A 528 7.82 -19.31 2.71
CA GLY A 528 9.05 -18.63 3.11
C GLY A 528 9.15 -17.22 2.53
N VAL A 529 9.55 -16.25 3.35
CA VAL A 529 9.77 -14.87 2.89
C VAL A 529 10.82 -14.85 1.77
N THR A 530 10.57 -14.04 0.74
CA THR A 530 11.56 -13.79 -0.31
C THR A 530 12.23 -12.46 0.00
N TYR A 531 13.56 -12.47 0.11
CA TYR A 531 14.32 -11.23 0.31
C TYR A 531 14.23 -10.33 -0.94
N CYS A 532 13.81 -9.08 -0.75
CA CYS A 532 13.61 -8.11 -1.83
C CYS A 532 14.65 -6.98 -1.84
N GLY A 533 15.79 -7.15 -1.15
CA GLY A 533 16.83 -6.13 -1.00
C GLY A 533 16.78 -5.42 0.36
N SER A 534 17.84 -4.66 0.65
CA SER A 534 17.95 -3.87 1.88
C SER A 534 17.24 -2.52 1.69
N SER A 535 16.51 -2.07 2.70
CA SER A 535 16.00 -0.70 2.78
C SER A 535 16.44 -0.09 4.09
N ALA A 536 16.60 1.23 4.15
CA ALA A 536 17.05 1.95 5.35
C ALA A 536 16.18 1.66 6.60
N THR A 537 14.95 1.14 6.41
CA THR A 537 13.95 0.91 7.46
C THR A 537 13.61 -0.56 7.71
N SER A 538 14.08 -1.51 6.88
CA SER A 538 13.84 -2.94 7.08
C SER A 538 15.07 -3.62 7.67
N LYS A 539 14.88 -4.29 8.81
CA LYS A 539 15.92 -5.09 9.47
C LYS A 539 16.04 -6.51 8.90
N LEU A 540 15.26 -6.83 7.86
CA LEU A 540 15.26 -8.15 7.25
C LEU A 540 16.58 -8.35 6.50
N THR A 541 17.24 -9.48 6.70
CA THR A 541 18.44 -9.90 5.97
C THR A 541 18.19 -11.24 5.27
N MET A 542 19.17 -11.71 4.49
CA MET A 542 19.12 -13.05 3.90
C MET A 542 19.04 -14.17 4.94
N GLU A 543 19.52 -13.95 6.17
CA GLU A 543 19.46 -14.93 7.26
C GLU A 543 18.01 -15.18 7.74
N ASN A 544 17.11 -14.23 7.50
CA ASN A 544 15.70 -14.37 7.84
C ASN A 544 14.90 -15.16 6.79
N VAL A 545 15.51 -15.51 5.64
CA VAL A 545 14.88 -16.32 4.60
C VAL A 545 14.94 -17.80 5.02
N PRO A 546 13.80 -18.46 5.30
CA PRO A 546 13.80 -19.86 5.70
C PRO A 546 14.13 -20.77 4.52
N TRP A 547 14.79 -21.89 4.83
CA TRP A 547 14.92 -22.99 3.89
C TRP A 547 13.58 -23.72 3.72
N HIS A 548 13.46 -24.50 2.66
CA HIS A 548 12.25 -25.29 2.44
C HIS A 548 12.02 -26.32 3.57
N SER A 549 13.09 -26.91 4.12
CA SER A 549 13.01 -27.76 5.30
C SER A 549 12.40 -27.03 6.50
N ASP A 550 12.81 -25.78 6.75
CA ASP A 550 12.26 -24.98 7.85
C ASP A 550 10.74 -24.77 7.68
N VAL A 551 10.30 -24.54 6.44
CA VAL A 551 8.86 -24.41 6.11
C VAL A 551 8.12 -25.73 6.28
N LYS A 552 8.72 -26.88 5.91
CA LYS A 552 8.14 -28.21 6.12
C LYS A 552 7.96 -28.51 7.59
N ASP A 553 9.02 -28.34 8.39
CA ASP A 553 9.00 -28.60 9.83
C ASP A 553 7.92 -27.75 10.53
N PHE A 554 7.84 -26.46 10.19
CA PHE A 554 6.79 -25.56 10.69
C PHE A 554 5.39 -26.04 10.30
N SER A 555 5.22 -26.46 9.05
CA SER A 555 3.92 -26.89 8.50
C SER A 555 3.44 -28.19 9.14
N GLU A 556 4.33 -29.16 9.35
CA GLU A 556 4.04 -30.42 10.04
C GLU A 556 3.70 -30.18 11.51
N ALA A 557 4.45 -29.31 12.20
CA ALA A 557 4.17 -28.94 13.58
C ALA A 557 2.80 -28.25 13.72
N LEU A 558 2.45 -27.36 12.80
CA LEU A 558 1.15 -26.68 12.79
C LEU A 558 0.00 -27.65 12.47
N ALA A 559 0.20 -28.57 11.52
CA ALA A 559 -0.76 -29.64 11.22
C ALA A 559 -1.01 -30.53 12.44
N LEU A 560 0.05 -30.97 13.13
CA LEU A 560 -0.06 -31.76 14.36
C LEU A 560 -0.84 -31.02 15.45
N LYS A 561 -0.53 -29.73 15.66
CA LYS A 561 -1.21 -28.86 16.64
C LYS A 561 -2.68 -28.60 16.31
N SER A 562 -3.07 -28.74 15.05
CA SER A 562 -4.47 -28.63 14.65
C SER A 562 -5.36 -29.79 15.11
N GLY A 563 -4.78 -30.87 15.65
CA GLY A 563 -5.53 -32.02 16.17
C GLY A 563 -6.27 -32.81 15.08
N GLY A 564 -5.73 -32.85 13.86
CA GLY A 564 -6.30 -33.59 12.73
C GLY A 564 -7.33 -32.83 11.90
N VAL A 565 -7.59 -31.55 12.20
CA VAL A 565 -8.45 -30.70 11.36
C VAL A 565 -7.77 -30.39 10.02
N TYR A 566 -6.46 -30.16 10.06
CA TYR A 566 -5.64 -29.87 8.89
C TYR A 566 -4.50 -30.89 8.76
N GLU A 567 -4.18 -31.21 7.51
CA GLU A 567 -2.99 -32.01 7.16
C GLU A 567 -2.24 -31.34 6.01
N VAL A 568 -0.95 -31.67 5.88
CA VAL A 568 -0.11 -31.28 4.74
C VAL A 568 -0.65 -31.94 3.46
N ALA A 569 -1.05 -31.11 2.50
CA ALA A 569 -1.70 -31.54 1.26
C ALA A 569 -0.76 -31.47 0.06
N CYS A 570 -0.05 -30.34 -0.10
CA CYS A 570 0.84 -30.09 -1.23
C CYS A 570 2.13 -29.42 -0.75
N GLU A 571 3.19 -29.53 -1.54
CA GLU A 571 4.38 -28.67 -1.44
C GLU A 571 4.74 -28.11 -2.81
N HIS A 572 5.50 -27.02 -2.82
CA HIS A 572 6.20 -26.55 -4.01
C HIS A 572 7.59 -26.08 -3.59
N ALA A 573 8.53 -27.03 -3.56
CA ALA A 573 9.87 -26.84 -3.04
C ALA A 573 10.59 -25.67 -3.72
N HIS A 574 10.35 -25.48 -5.02
CA HIS A 574 10.98 -24.41 -5.79
C HIS A 574 10.56 -22.99 -5.35
N SER A 575 9.36 -22.82 -4.78
CA SER A 575 8.91 -21.55 -4.20
C SER A 575 8.96 -21.52 -2.67
N CYS A 576 9.53 -22.55 -2.02
CA CYS A 576 9.56 -22.65 -0.56
C CYS A 576 8.17 -22.51 0.07
N CYS A 577 7.20 -23.32 -0.41
CA CYS A 577 5.80 -23.24 -0.01
C CYS A 577 5.25 -24.63 0.36
N VAL A 578 4.44 -24.69 1.41
CA VAL A 578 3.66 -25.87 1.80
C VAL A 578 2.20 -25.46 1.96
N LEU A 579 1.29 -26.36 1.59
CA LEU A 579 -0.16 -26.19 1.72
C LEU A 579 -0.69 -27.15 2.76
N LEU A 580 -1.38 -26.65 3.77
CA LEU A 580 -2.30 -27.44 4.59
C LEU A 580 -3.72 -27.28 4.05
N ALA A 581 -4.50 -28.35 4.09
CA ALA A 581 -5.90 -28.36 3.68
C ALA A 581 -6.80 -29.00 4.74
N LYS A 582 -8.04 -28.53 4.85
CA LYS A 582 -9.03 -29.08 5.78
C LYS A 582 -9.40 -30.51 5.37
N VAL A 583 -9.19 -31.47 6.27
CA VAL A 583 -9.27 -32.90 5.96
C VAL A 583 -10.70 -33.31 5.59
N ASP A 584 -11.68 -32.91 6.40
CA ASP A 584 -13.09 -33.26 6.25
C ASP A 584 -13.73 -32.74 4.95
N LYS A 585 -13.18 -31.68 4.37
CA LYS A 585 -13.66 -31.08 3.12
C LYS A 585 -12.89 -31.54 1.89
N PHE A 586 -11.55 -31.59 1.95
CA PHE A 586 -10.72 -31.72 0.75
C PHE A 586 -9.97 -33.05 0.64
N LYS A 587 -10.08 -33.95 1.63
CA LYS A 587 -9.51 -35.30 1.56
C LYS A 587 -10.60 -36.35 1.37
N ILE A 588 -10.85 -36.72 0.12
CA ILE A 588 -11.91 -37.66 -0.25
C ILE A 588 -11.28 -39.02 -0.59
N ASN A 589 -11.67 -40.07 0.11
CA ASN A 589 -11.14 -41.43 -0.07
C ASN A 589 -9.60 -41.48 -0.03
N GLY A 590 -9.00 -40.70 0.89
CA GLY A 590 -7.54 -40.61 1.05
C GLY A 590 -6.82 -39.76 0.00
N LYS A 591 -7.52 -39.15 -0.96
CA LYS A 591 -6.94 -38.30 -2.01
C LYS A 591 -7.29 -36.84 -1.79
N TRP A 592 -6.36 -35.96 -2.12
CA TRP A 592 -6.54 -34.52 -2.01
C TRP A 592 -7.29 -33.95 -3.23
N HIS A 593 -8.22 -33.03 -2.97
CA HIS A 593 -8.99 -32.31 -3.98
C HIS A 593 -8.77 -30.79 -3.87
N THR A 594 -7.51 -30.39 -3.89
CA THR A 594 -7.11 -28.98 -3.75
C THR A 594 -7.23 -28.20 -5.06
N TRP A 595 -7.24 -28.86 -6.22
CA TRP A 595 -7.40 -28.17 -7.50
C TRP A 595 -8.81 -27.60 -7.65
N ILE A 596 -8.93 -26.61 -8.54
CA ILE A 596 -10.17 -25.88 -8.80
C ILE A 596 -10.67 -26.29 -10.18
N ASP A 597 -11.92 -26.75 -10.25
CA ASP A 597 -12.64 -26.84 -11.52
C ASP A 597 -13.15 -25.44 -11.88
N TYR A 598 -12.36 -24.72 -12.69
CA TYR A 598 -12.64 -23.34 -13.06
C TYR A 598 -13.91 -23.20 -13.90
N ASP A 599 -14.16 -24.14 -14.81
CA ASP A 599 -15.35 -24.10 -15.66
C ASP A 599 -16.60 -24.33 -14.79
N ARG A 600 -16.54 -25.29 -13.87
CA ARG A 600 -17.60 -25.51 -12.88
C ARG A 600 -17.83 -24.31 -11.97
N PHE A 601 -16.77 -23.66 -11.49
CA PHE A 601 -16.89 -22.41 -10.74
C PHE A 601 -17.65 -21.34 -11.53
N HIS A 602 -17.32 -21.16 -12.81
CA HIS A 602 -17.96 -20.18 -13.67
C HIS A 602 -19.44 -20.48 -13.94
N GLU A 603 -19.80 -21.76 -14.10
CA GLU A 603 -21.21 -22.17 -14.17
C GLU A 603 -21.97 -21.81 -12.89
N LEU A 604 -21.39 -22.13 -11.72
CA LEU A 604 -22.01 -21.89 -10.42
C LEU A 604 -22.21 -20.41 -10.14
N VAL A 605 -21.19 -19.58 -10.34
CA VAL A 605 -21.30 -18.14 -10.09
C VAL A 605 -22.27 -17.46 -11.06
N THR A 606 -22.30 -17.89 -12.33
CA THR A 606 -23.25 -17.38 -13.34
C THR A 606 -24.69 -17.80 -13.03
N SER A 607 -24.89 -18.96 -12.40
CA SER A 607 -26.23 -19.45 -12.04
C SER A 607 -26.94 -18.57 -11.01
N GLY A 608 -26.18 -17.78 -10.23
CA GLY A 608 -26.69 -16.97 -9.12
C GLY A 608 -27.23 -17.77 -7.93
N LYS A 609 -27.14 -19.11 -7.97
CA LYS A 609 -27.55 -19.97 -6.86
C LYS A 609 -26.43 -20.07 -5.81
N PRO A 610 -26.76 -20.26 -4.52
CA PRO A 610 -25.75 -20.54 -3.49
C PRO A 610 -24.96 -21.81 -3.83
N PHE A 611 -23.64 -21.76 -3.63
CA PHE A 611 -22.71 -22.89 -3.81
C PHE A 611 -21.56 -22.78 -2.83
N ARG A 612 -20.94 -23.91 -2.50
CA ARG A 612 -19.86 -24.05 -1.54
C ARG A 612 -18.53 -24.37 -2.23
N SER A 613 -17.43 -24.25 -1.49
CA SER A 613 -16.08 -24.58 -1.95
C SER A 613 -15.92 -26.01 -2.47
N GLN A 614 -16.77 -26.93 -2.01
CA GLN A 614 -16.79 -28.31 -2.48
C GLN A 614 -17.40 -28.52 -3.87
N ASP A 615 -18.25 -27.61 -4.33
CA ASP A 615 -19.02 -27.81 -5.58
C ASP A 615 -18.16 -27.62 -6.85
N TYR A 616 -16.92 -27.16 -6.69
CA TYR A 616 -15.98 -26.85 -7.77
C TYR A 616 -14.54 -27.26 -7.44
N MET A 617 -14.37 -28.32 -6.64
CA MET A 617 -13.07 -28.93 -6.37
C MET A 617 -12.69 -29.95 -7.45
N ALA A 618 -11.40 -30.07 -7.73
CA ALA A 618 -10.83 -31.06 -8.63
C ALA A 618 -9.70 -31.82 -7.93
N LEU A 619 -9.42 -33.04 -8.41
CA LEU A 619 -8.38 -33.91 -7.85
C LEU A 619 -7.01 -33.24 -7.96
N THR A 620 -6.25 -33.25 -6.85
CA THR A 620 -4.86 -32.81 -6.82
C THR A 620 -3.99 -33.82 -7.59
N PRO A 621 -3.16 -33.40 -8.54
CA PRO A 621 -2.25 -34.29 -9.25
C PRO A 621 -1.24 -34.93 -8.29
N SER A 622 -0.84 -36.17 -8.58
CA SER A 622 0.08 -36.93 -7.72
C SER A 622 1.43 -36.24 -7.49
N TRP A 623 1.97 -35.57 -8.52
CA TRP A 623 3.24 -34.83 -8.44
C TRP A 623 3.17 -33.58 -7.55
N ALA A 624 1.95 -33.08 -7.29
CA ALA A 624 1.72 -31.90 -6.45
C ALA A 624 1.54 -32.24 -4.97
N VAL A 625 1.22 -33.50 -4.66
CA VAL A 625 0.97 -33.96 -3.29
C VAL A 625 2.24 -33.85 -2.45
N TYR A 626 2.09 -33.49 -1.18
CA TYR A 626 3.20 -33.41 -0.24
C TYR A 626 3.99 -34.73 -0.17
N GLY A 627 5.31 -34.66 -0.29
CA GLY A 627 6.20 -35.83 -0.30
C GLY A 627 6.39 -36.50 -1.66
N ALA A 628 5.77 -35.98 -2.73
CA ALA A 628 6.01 -36.46 -4.09
C ALA A 628 7.47 -36.21 -4.51
N GLU A 629 8.02 -37.08 -5.37
CA GLU A 629 9.41 -37.01 -5.84
C GLU A 629 9.70 -35.68 -6.55
N GLU A 630 8.71 -35.17 -7.29
CA GLU A 630 8.78 -33.91 -8.01
C GLU A 630 8.81 -32.69 -7.08
N GLY A 631 8.51 -32.86 -5.79
CA GLY A 631 8.45 -31.77 -4.80
C GLY A 631 7.48 -30.65 -5.20
N GLY A 632 6.39 -31.03 -5.88
CA GLY A 632 5.40 -30.11 -6.41
C GLY A 632 5.69 -29.50 -7.77
N PHE A 633 6.84 -29.80 -8.39
CA PHE A 633 7.18 -29.25 -9.69
C PHE A 633 6.46 -30.03 -10.80
N ASP A 634 5.76 -29.34 -11.69
CA ASP A 634 5.03 -29.98 -12.79
C ASP A 634 6.01 -30.73 -13.72
N PRO A 635 5.85 -32.07 -13.90
CA PRO A 635 6.73 -32.88 -14.72
C PRO A 635 6.70 -32.51 -16.21
N ASP A 636 5.65 -31.84 -16.70
CA ASP A 636 5.56 -31.37 -18.08
C ASP A 636 6.37 -30.07 -18.32
N GLN A 637 7.05 -29.57 -17.29
CA GLN A 637 7.83 -28.34 -17.33
C GLN A 637 9.30 -28.61 -17.00
N SER A 638 10.18 -27.74 -17.49
CA SER A 638 11.63 -27.91 -17.32
C SER A 638 12.16 -26.91 -16.30
N ARG A 639 12.65 -27.40 -15.16
CA ARG A 639 13.23 -26.53 -14.14
C ARG A 639 14.48 -25.83 -14.67
N TYR A 640 14.42 -24.50 -14.73
CA TYR A 640 15.58 -23.69 -15.09
C TYR A 640 16.42 -23.34 -13.86
N LYS A 641 17.68 -23.79 -13.82
CA LYS A 641 18.66 -23.39 -12.81
C LYS A 641 19.63 -22.41 -13.46
N LYS A 642 19.66 -21.15 -12.99
CA LYS A 642 20.68 -20.17 -13.42
C LYS A 642 22.02 -20.68 -12.88
N GLU A 643 22.94 -21.06 -13.76
CA GLU A 643 24.34 -21.32 -13.37
C GLU A 643 24.93 -20.00 -12.89
N ARG A 644 25.05 -19.83 -11.57
CA ARG A 644 25.81 -18.72 -11.02
C ARG A 644 27.28 -19.08 -11.15
N ARG A 645 27.93 -18.59 -12.20
CA ARG A 645 29.39 -18.49 -12.24
C ARG A 645 29.80 -17.40 -11.26
N HIS A 646 29.72 -17.68 -9.96
CA HIS A 646 30.59 -16.98 -9.02
C HIS A 646 31.99 -17.33 -9.49
N GLY A 647 32.73 -16.35 -10.01
CA GLY A 647 34.05 -16.58 -10.60
C GLY A 647 34.88 -17.45 -9.67
N ALA A 648 35.69 -18.33 -10.26
CA ALA A 648 36.62 -19.21 -9.56
C ALA A 648 37.69 -18.48 -8.68
N ALA A 649 37.49 -17.20 -8.39
CA ALA A 649 38.32 -16.35 -7.54
C ALA A 649 37.93 -16.41 -6.05
N ALA A 650 36.81 -17.04 -5.66
CA ALA A 650 36.42 -17.18 -4.25
C ALA A 650 37.06 -18.38 -3.52
N LEU A 651 38.07 -19.02 -4.14
CA LEU A 651 38.89 -20.09 -3.55
C LEU A 651 40.37 -19.69 -3.57
N LYS A 652 40.67 -18.51 -3.01
CA LYS A 652 41.98 -18.16 -2.46
C LYS A 652 41.74 -17.22 -1.29
N ASP A 653 41.52 -17.80 -0.12
CA ASP A 653 42.31 -17.59 1.11
C ASP A 653 41.70 -18.36 2.27
#